data_AF-A0A9P0D4U8-F1
#
_entry.id   AF-A0A9P0D4U8-F1
#
_cell.length_a   1.000
_cell.length_b   1.000
_cell.length_c   1.000
_cell.angle_alpha   90.00
_cell.angle_beta   90.00
_cell.angle_gamma   90.00
#
_symmetry.space_group_name_H-M   'P 1'
#
loop_
_entity.id
_entity.type
_entity.pdbx_description
1 polymer ?
#
loop_
_entity_poly.entity_id
_entity_poly.type
_entity_poly.pdbx_seq_one_letter_code
_entity_poly.pdbx_strand_id
1 'polypeptide(L)'
;MLQLQTFCKTLFLLIILSGARGFNLEDRDPLVKKAPIDQQGSYFGFSVAQHGTGDLNNNVGDNTYWMLVGAPLGKNLQPFTNHSGALFKCPISKDDNDCIQIETDGKRIEDFDYGDEEIDESQLKPPGTDEIKNGQWLGVTVKSQKPGGIVLVCAHRYIKSENLAKFHYGQGLCYLLDKDLNTYESLLLCKGRPMEKLHQQFGFCQVGTSASFVGEDFALMGSPGPYTWRGTIFGQIVIGEYLNRDKTIYHGPFGDIDLIEKYSYLGMSVGGGHFFSKKEYTYIAGAPRSKMVGQVYFFKKENTNEEFNTSLILTGEQFAASFGYELLATDINNDGYDDLLVGAPFYYSDRKGGAVYIYYNIKECTQDNCQWDKVLYGKTQSRFGFSMTSLGDINKDGYNDIAIGAPYEDDHGAIYIYLGSSNGISDEPSQIIKEKQIKTLGYSLSGGLDMDNNGYPDLLAGAFESDRVLFFKTRPIIDIKIVVKSEELKNINSTKKGCSHSPRSNSTCFSFSTCFSVVGSIKQKFNVIYNIAEEKKIVNRIWLVDNEHPDKRSPSKTKIVTVNGSSGLYCQDETANIKEGINDILSPIKFRVNYTLENDSFHTPILNKTSVKLITATFQKECGADDTCESNLTLSAGTDLSQDETGAYKINKINEDFILEVNVSNTGESAYEAKLFVIYPKTLSYIALKNDRNISDSVKCFFTNETLVICDIGNPLQKDAKVNLKLRFEISKDSKDQQILLSSFVNSTSTELSKKTSQTVVAILQKIAKFQIRGKASSNLFYGGRVIGESAINHLDEVGARVIHKYQIDNNGQWDLLNVKVSIKWPLQVSPGPARPNRPGKWLLYLESLPQLYGVNIEGYCTLLGDTKPNELSLNMSKGHDEPENLMMSNEFDEFNQTTHYRRKRSANYVVPHNITERGGKKRKIVIMDCYSGTAKCIDISCTIRKLTKENQAEIDIKSRIWNSTLVEDYSNLDWVVIRSTATVDIEDKSFNISSESITEFSAETIAYPEIVSGDTELNWVVIGGAVFVGLFLLIFLIFILYKCGFFKRKRVSKDPTLSGNLQKKGEADHLLKE
;
A
#
# COMPACT_ATOMS: atom_id res chain seq x y z
N MET A 1 -6.13 26.34 44.57
CA MET A 1 -5.50 26.58 43.25
C MET A 1 -5.48 25.35 42.34
N LEU A 2 -5.33 24.11 42.83
CA LEU A 2 -5.40 22.90 41.97
C LEU A 2 -6.80 22.52 41.45
N GLN A 3 -7.88 22.88 42.15
CA GLN A 3 -9.26 22.58 41.71
C GLN A 3 -9.79 23.47 40.58
N LEU A 4 -9.28 24.71 40.42
CA LEU A 4 -9.67 25.58 39.31
C LEU A 4 -9.01 25.13 37.98
N GLN A 5 -7.82 24.55 38.02
CA GLN A 5 -7.14 24.02 36.82
C GLN A 5 -7.77 22.73 36.30
N THR A 6 -8.34 21.90 37.18
CA THR A 6 -9.09 20.69 36.76
C THR A 6 -10.43 21.07 36.17
N PHE A 7 -11.16 22.01 36.77
CA PHE A 7 -12.46 22.47 36.25
C PHE A 7 -12.30 23.18 34.89
N CYS A 8 -11.24 23.95 34.70
CA CYS A 8 -10.96 24.63 33.43
C CYS A 8 -10.51 23.66 32.34
N LYS A 9 -9.80 22.56 32.68
CA LYS A 9 -9.46 21.50 31.72
C LYS A 9 -10.67 20.63 31.33
N THR A 10 -11.58 20.33 32.26
CA THR A 10 -12.82 19.62 31.93
C THR A 10 -13.79 20.48 31.13
N LEU A 11 -13.85 21.79 31.37
CA LEU A 11 -14.67 22.71 30.55
C LEU A 11 -14.06 22.92 29.15
N PHE A 12 -12.72 22.91 29.03
CA PHE A 12 -12.04 22.95 27.73
C PHE A 12 -12.18 21.63 26.95
N LEU A 13 -12.23 20.48 27.65
CA LEU A 13 -12.50 19.17 27.03
C LEU A 13 -13.97 19.04 26.56
N LEU A 14 -14.92 19.61 27.31
CA LEU A 14 -16.34 19.62 26.95
C LEU A 14 -16.67 20.56 25.77
N ILE A 15 -15.86 21.60 25.53
CA ILE A 15 -16.04 22.52 24.38
C ILE A 15 -15.32 22.00 23.11
N ILE A 16 -14.40 21.03 23.22
CA ILE A 16 -13.78 20.35 22.06
C ILE A 16 -14.61 19.12 21.62
N LEU A 17 -15.65 18.74 22.36
CA LEU A 17 -16.59 17.67 22.02
C LEU A 17 -17.82 18.14 21.22
N SER A 18 -17.80 19.33 20.62
CA SER A 18 -18.76 19.67 19.56
C SER A 18 -18.37 18.92 18.29
N GLY A 19 -19.15 17.87 18.00
CA GLY A 19 -18.89 16.86 16.99
C GLY A 19 -18.48 17.36 15.61
N ALA A 20 -17.82 16.46 14.89
CA ALA A 20 -17.65 16.54 13.45
C ALA A 20 -18.96 17.05 12.82
N ARG A 21 -18.95 18.28 12.30
CA ARG A 21 -20.08 18.78 11.52
C ARG A 21 -20.11 17.99 10.21
N GLY A 22 -21.19 17.22 10.03
CA GLY A 22 -21.46 16.42 8.83
C GLY A 22 -21.32 17.26 7.56
N PHE A 23 -20.78 16.65 6.51
CA PHE A 23 -20.72 17.24 5.19
C PHE A 23 -21.79 16.56 4.34
N ASN A 24 -22.90 17.28 4.19
CA ASN A 24 -24.11 17.01 3.43
C ASN A 24 -24.80 15.63 3.50
N LEU A 25 -24.18 14.53 3.89
CA LEU A 25 -24.89 13.31 4.27
C LEU A 25 -25.54 13.48 5.66
N GLU A 26 -26.85 13.26 5.75
CA GLU A 26 -27.62 13.40 6.99
C GLU A 26 -27.46 12.14 7.86
N ASP A 27 -26.66 12.26 8.91
CA ASP A 27 -26.32 11.19 9.85
C ASP A 27 -27.14 11.22 11.15
N ARG A 28 -27.95 12.26 11.38
CA ARG A 28 -28.73 12.39 12.63
C ARG A 28 -30.10 11.72 12.57
N ASP A 29 -30.65 11.51 11.37
CA ASP A 29 -31.93 10.82 11.11
C ASP A 29 -31.79 9.82 9.94
N PRO A 30 -30.88 8.83 10.04
CA PRO A 30 -30.74 7.82 9.00
C PRO A 30 -31.97 6.92 8.99
N LEU A 31 -32.35 6.46 7.79
CA LEU A 31 -33.43 5.50 7.63
C LEU A 31 -32.88 4.10 7.90
N VAL A 32 -33.36 3.47 8.98
CA VAL A 32 -32.84 2.18 9.45
C VAL A 32 -33.83 1.06 9.13
N LYS A 33 -33.36 0.02 8.46
CA LYS A 33 -34.10 -1.23 8.22
C LYS A 33 -33.51 -2.35 9.06
N LYS A 34 -34.38 -3.21 9.59
CA LYS A 34 -34.01 -4.38 10.38
C LYS A 34 -34.34 -5.66 9.63
N ALA A 35 -33.64 -6.73 9.97
CA ALA A 35 -34.09 -8.06 9.57
C ALA A 35 -35.52 -8.32 10.07
N PRO A 36 -36.38 -8.97 9.26
CA PRO A 36 -37.65 -9.50 9.74
C PRO A 36 -37.47 -10.38 10.99
N ILE A 37 -38.51 -10.46 11.82
CA ILE A 37 -38.44 -11.11 13.15
C ILE A 37 -38.02 -12.59 13.05
N ASP A 38 -38.45 -13.28 12.01
CA ASP A 38 -38.11 -14.68 11.72
C ASP A 38 -36.69 -14.87 11.14
N GLN A 39 -35.94 -13.77 10.97
CA GLN A 39 -34.62 -13.71 10.32
C GLN A 39 -33.55 -13.09 11.24
N GLN A 40 -33.76 -13.03 12.56
CA GLN A 40 -32.72 -12.56 13.49
C GLN A 40 -31.49 -13.49 13.48
N GLY A 41 -30.30 -12.92 13.48
CA GLY A 41 -29.03 -13.65 13.33
C GLY A 41 -28.72 -14.08 11.89
N SER A 42 -29.43 -13.52 10.90
CA SER A 42 -29.25 -13.86 9.47
C SER A 42 -28.05 -13.17 8.80
N TYR A 43 -27.38 -12.27 9.52
CA TYR A 43 -26.36 -11.35 9.00
C TYR A 43 -26.96 -10.41 7.96
N PHE A 44 -28.14 -9.88 8.26
CA PHE A 44 -28.83 -8.91 7.41
C PHE A 44 -28.00 -7.63 7.28
N GLY A 45 -27.63 -7.27 6.05
CA GLY A 45 -26.71 -6.17 5.78
C GLY A 45 -25.26 -6.60 5.56
N PHE A 46 -25.00 -7.92 5.40
CA PHE A 46 -23.67 -8.41 5.02
C PHE A 46 -23.21 -7.86 3.67
N SER A 47 -24.13 -7.77 2.71
CA SER A 47 -23.92 -7.08 1.44
C SER A 47 -25.14 -6.20 1.14
N VAL A 48 -24.92 -5.08 0.47
CA VAL A 48 -25.96 -4.10 0.13
C VAL A 48 -25.77 -3.58 -1.29
N ALA A 49 -26.87 -3.26 -1.95
CA ALA A 49 -26.87 -2.58 -3.24
C ALA A 49 -28.09 -1.65 -3.40
N GLN A 50 -27.90 -0.52 -4.07
CA GLN A 50 -28.98 0.37 -4.47
C GLN A 50 -29.50 -0.04 -5.84
N HIS A 51 -30.83 -0.12 -6.02
CA HIS A 51 -31.45 -0.54 -7.28
C HIS A 51 -32.71 0.27 -7.60
N GLY A 52 -33.02 0.44 -8.89
CA GLY A 52 -34.24 1.10 -9.36
C GLY A 52 -34.87 0.34 -10.53
N THR A 53 -36.20 0.23 -10.56
CA THR A 53 -36.91 -0.64 -11.52
C THR A 53 -37.33 0.06 -12.83
N GLY A 54 -37.20 1.38 -12.92
CA GLY A 54 -37.73 2.14 -14.06
C GLY A 54 -36.69 2.48 -15.12
N ASP A 55 -37.14 2.57 -16.37
CA ASP A 55 -36.32 2.87 -17.54
C ASP A 55 -35.90 4.35 -17.56
N LEU A 56 -34.60 4.61 -17.76
CA LEU A 56 -34.02 5.95 -17.90
C LEU A 56 -34.67 6.81 -19.02
N ASN A 57 -35.41 6.18 -19.96
CA ASN A 57 -36.00 6.80 -21.14
C ASN A 57 -37.50 7.12 -21.03
N ASN A 58 -38.20 6.71 -19.97
CA ASN A 58 -39.62 7.02 -19.77
C ASN A 58 -39.83 8.07 -18.67
N ASN A 59 -40.93 8.81 -18.78
CA ASN A 59 -41.24 10.00 -17.99
C ASN A 59 -40.90 9.88 -16.48
N VAL A 60 -40.33 10.97 -15.94
CA VAL A 60 -39.75 11.21 -14.60
C VAL A 60 -40.73 11.00 -13.42
N GLY A 61 -41.43 9.86 -13.35
CA GLY A 61 -42.49 9.63 -12.37
C GLY A 61 -42.73 8.18 -11.89
N ASP A 62 -42.25 7.14 -12.61
CA ASP A 62 -42.56 5.73 -12.28
C ASP A 62 -41.36 4.91 -11.76
N ASN A 63 -40.20 5.53 -11.51
CA ASN A 63 -39.03 4.80 -10.99
C ASN A 63 -39.24 4.46 -9.50
N THR A 64 -39.40 3.17 -9.19
CA THR A 64 -39.38 2.68 -7.80
C THR A 64 -37.96 2.27 -7.42
N TYR A 65 -37.47 2.79 -6.29
CA TYR A 65 -36.14 2.50 -5.77
C TYR A 65 -36.20 1.54 -4.59
N TRP A 66 -35.27 0.60 -4.57
CA TRP A 66 -35.18 -0.46 -3.58
C TRP A 66 -33.77 -0.54 -2.99
N MET A 67 -33.70 -0.73 -1.68
CA MET A 67 -32.48 -1.15 -1.00
C MET A 67 -32.43 -2.67 -1.03
N LEU A 68 -31.44 -3.23 -1.73
CA LEU A 68 -31.21 -4.67 -1.77
C LEU A 68 -30.28 -5.06 -0.64
N VAL A 69 -30.66 -6.08 0.13
CA VAL A 69 -29.94 -6.50 1.33
C VAL A 69 -29.71 -8.00 1.32
N GLY A 70 -28.44 -8.40 1.32
CA GLY A 70 -28.03 -9.78 1.47
C GLY A 70 -27.99 -10.21 2.94
N ALA A 71 -28.50 -11.42 3.21
CA ALA A 71 -28.50 -12.05 4.53
C ALA A 71 -28.01 -13.51 4.39
N PRO A 72 -26.68 -13.76 4.42
CA PRO A 72 -26.09 -15.06 4.11
C PRO A 72 -26.51 -16.22 5.01
N LEU A 73 -26.92 -15.94 6.24
CA LEU A 73 -27.40 -16.94 7.20
C LEU A 73 -28.93 -16.96 7.32
N GLY A 74 -29.63 -16.17 6.50
CA GLY A 74 -31.08 -16.11 6.48
C GLY A 74 -31.75 -17.42 6.07
N LYS A 75 -32.99 -17.59 6.49
CA LYS A 75 -33.85 -18.69 6.07
C LYS A 75 -34.43 -18.36 4.69
N ASN A 76 -34.16 -19.22 3.71
CA ASN A 76 -34.66 -19.06 2.35
C ASN A 76 -36.14 -19.47 2.23
N LEU A 77 -36.85 -18.94 1.23
CA LEU A 77 -38.21 -19.36 0.87
C LEU A 77 -38.24 -20.80 0.32
N GLN A 78 -37.12 -21.30 -0.19
CA GLN A 78 -36.99 -22.68 -0.66
C GLN A 78 -37.31 -23.68 0.48
N PRO A 79 -38.26 -24.62 0.29
CA PRO A 79 -38.65 -25.56 1.32
C PRO A 79 -37.50 -26.52 1.67
N PHE A 80 -37.51 -27.03 2.91
CA PHE A 80 -36.48 -27.94 3.45
C PHE A 80 -35.05 -27.38 3.47
N THR A 81 -34.91 -26.05 3.48
CA THR A 81 -33.63 -25.38 3.72
C THR A 81 -33.62 -24.66 5.06
N ASN A 82 -32.42 -24.57 5.65
CA ASN A 82 -32.18 -23.86 6.90
C ASN A 82 -30.83 -23.13 6.80
N HIS A 83 -30.81 -21.83 7.11
CA HIS A 83 -29.63 -20.96 6.99
C HIS A 83 -28.93 -21.10 5.62
N SER A 84 -29.72 -21.19 4.54
CA SER A 84 -29.24 -21.23 3.15
C SER A 84 -28.92 -19.84 2.60
N GLY A 85 -29.33 -18.78 3.29
CA GLY A 85 -29.13 -17.39 2.90
C GLY A 85 -30.29 -16.86 2.05
N ALA A 86 -30.44 -15.54 2.05
CA ALA A 86 -31.57 -14.86 1.46
C ALA A 86 -31.18 -13.47 0.91
N LEU A 87 -32.00 -12.97 -0.01
CA LEU A 87 -31.95 -11.61 -0.52
C LEU A 87 -33.27 -10.90 -0.20
N PHE A 88 -33.19 -9.66 0.29
CA PHE A 88 -34.35 -8.83 0.61
C PHE A 88 -34.35 -7.56 -0.24
N LYS A 89 -35.55 -7.06 -0.56
CA LYS A 89 -35.78 -5.69 -1.02
C LYS A 89 -36.50 -4.90 0.06
N CYS A 90 -35.99 -3.72 0.37
CA CYS A 90 -36.59 -2.81 1.34
C CYS A 90 -36.96 -1.49 0.65
N PRO A 91 -38.18 -0.97 0.84
CA PRO A 91 -38.57 0.32 0.30
C PRO A 91 -37.98 1.47 1.14
N ILE A 92 -37.91 2.67 0.55
CA ILE A 92 -37.45 3.90 1.23
C ILE A 92 -38.61 4.47 2.07
N SER A 93 -38.94 3.75 3.15
CA SER A 93 -40.01 4.11 4.09
C SER A 93 -39.46 4.24 5.52
N LYS A 94 -40.20 4.93 6.39
CA LYS A 94 -39.86 5.03 7.83
C LYS A 94 -40.19 3.78 8.64
N ASP A 95 -40.92 2.82 8.08
CA ASP A 95 -41.19 1.54 8.74
C ASP A 95 -39.89 0.73 8.78
N ASP A 96 -39.53 0.15 9.92
CA ASP A 96 -38.27 -0.60 10.05
C ASP A 96 -38.39 -2.08 9.69
N ASN A 97 -39.62 -2.62 9.49
CA ASN A 97 -39.88 -4.05 9.28
C ASN A 97 -40.64 -4.39 7.98
N ASP A 98 -40.60 -3.52 6.97
CA ASP A 98 -41.30 -3.68 5.69
C ASP A 98 -40.42 -4.26 4.57
N CYS A 99 -39.29 -4.85 4.92
CA CYS A 99 -38.41 -5.56 3.99
C CYS A 99 -39.03 -6.89 3.56
N ILE A 100 -39.03 -7.16 2.25
CA ILE A 100 -39.63 -8.35 1.64
C ILE A 100 -38.55 -9.22 1.04
N GLN A 101 -38.60 -10.51 1.31
CA GLN A 101 -37.69 -11.49 0.72
C GLN A 101 -37.98 -11.68 -0.77
N ILE A 102 -36.92 -11.75 -1.58
CA ILE A 102 -37.00 -12.02 -3.01
C ILE A 102 -36.91 -13.52 -3.25
N GLU A 103 -37.75 -14.04 -4.16
CA GLU A 103 -37.70 -15.42 -4.62
C GLU A 103 -36.49 -15.64 -5.54
N THR A 104 -35.36 -15.99 -4.94
CA THR A 104 -34.10 -16.21 -5.65
C THR A 104 -33.81 -17.68 -5.94
N ASP A 105 -34.30 -18.60 -5.11
CA ASP A 105 -33.92 -20.02 -5.16
C ASP A 105 -35.16 -20.94 -5.03
N GLY A 106 -35.06 -22.16 -5.56
CA GLY A 106 -36.13 -23.16 -5.53
C GLY A 106 -36.95 -23.30 -6.81
N LYS A 107 -36.80 -22.39 -7.79
CA LYS A 107 -37.37 -22.54 -9.13
C LYS A 107 -36.42 -23.39 -9.99
N ARG A 108 -36.84 -24.60 -10.38
CA ARG A 108 -36.09 -25.43 -11.34
C ARG A 108 -36.70 -25.24 -12.72
N ILE A 109 -35.98 -24.53 -13.57
CA ILE A 109 -36.24 -24.51 -15.02
C ILE A 109 -35.57 -25.78 -15.53
N GLU A 110 -36.33 -26.85 -15.76
CA GLU A 110 -35.80 -28.07 -16.36
C GLU A 110 -35.49 -27.79 -17.83
N ASP A 111 -34.25 -28.08 -18.25
CA ASP A 111 -33.88 -28.12 -19.67
C ASP A 111 -34.67 -29.25 -20.33
N PHE A 112 -35.78 -28.92 -21.01
CA PHE A 112 -36.49 -29.72 -22.01
C PHE A 112 -36.36 -31.25 -21.86
N ASP A 113 -36.95 -31.85 -20.83
CA ASP A 113 -37.27 -33.28 -20.86
C ASP A 113 -38.74 -33.45 -21.26
N TYR A 114 -39.00 -34.21 -22.31
CA TYR A 114 -40.33 -34.50 -22.85
C TYR A 114 -41.07 -35.47 -21.92
N GLY A 115 -41.42 -35.01 -20.71
CA GLY A 115 -42.23 -35.73 -19.75
C GLY A 115 -43.54 -34.98 -19.48
N ASP A 116 -44.67 -35.61 -19.81
CA ASP A 116 -46.05 -35.10 -19.67
C ASP A 116 -46.48 -34.92 -18.19
N GLU A 117 -45.83 -34.04 -17.43
CA GLU A 117 -46.38 -33.52 -16.18
C GLU A 117 -46.51 -32.00 -16.29
N GLU A 118 -47.74 -31.48 -16.19
CA GLU A 118 -48.02 -30.05 -16.01
C GLU A 118 -47.39 -29.61 -14.69
N ILE A 119 -46.11 -29.24 -14.71
CA ILE A 119 -45.39 -28.70 -13.56
C ILE A 119 -45.88 -27.27 -13.36
N ASP A 120 -46.55 -27.03 -12.24
CA ASP A 120 -46.90 -25.68 -11.78
C ASP A 120 -45.61 -24.87 -11.54
N GLU A 121 -45.26 -24.01 -12.50
CA GLU A 121 -44.06 -23.14 -12.48
C GLU A 121 -44.02 -22.20 -11.24
N SER A 122 -45.14 -22.08 -10.51
CA SER A 122 -45.26 -21.20 -9.34
C SER A 122 -44.75 -21.82 -8.02
N GLN A 123 -44.56 -23.14 -7.93
CA GLN A 123 -44.18 -23.80 -6.67
C GLN A 123 -42.67 -23.99 -6.51
N LEU A 124 -42.12 -23.50 -5.39
CA LEU A 124 -40.71 -23.70 -5.03
C LEU A 124 -40.43 -25.17 -4.65
N LYS A 125 -39.45 -25.79 -5.30
CA LYS A 125 -39.04 -27.18 -5.08
C LYS A 125 -37.92 -27.29 -4.03
N PRO A 126 -37.86 -28.37 -3.24
CA PRO A 126 -36.75 -28.64 -2.32
C PRO A 126 -35.40 -28.80 -3.05
N PRO A 127 -34.27 -28.73 -2.32
CA PRO A 127 -32.95 -29.04 -2.88
C PRO A 127 -32.89 -30.44 -3.52
N GLY A 128 -32.10 -30.57 -4.57
CA GLY A 128 -31.83 -31.84 -5.26
C GLY A 128 -31.08 -32.84 -4.37
N THR A 129 -31.11 -34.11 -4.76
CA THR A 129 -30.31 -35.17 -4.10
C THR A 129 -28.82 -35.06 -4.41
N ASP A 130 -28.43 -34.19 -5.35
CA ASP A 130 -27.06 -33.92 -5.80
C ASP A 130 -26.50 -32.58 -5.27
N GLU A 131 -27.24 -31.85 -4.43
CA GLU A 131 -26.82 -30.54 -3.91
C GLU A 131 -27.06 -30.35 -2.40
N ILE A 132 -26.23 -29.50 -1.79
CA ILE A 132 -26.42 -29.04 -0.40
C ILE A 132 -26.49 -27.52 -0.41
N LYS A 133 -27.66 -27.01 -0.01
CA LYS A 133 -27.94 -25.56 0.06
C LYS A 133 -27.89 -24.99 1.48
N ASN A 134 -27.95 -25.83 2.50
CA ASN A 134 -27.79 -25.36 3.88
C ASN A 134 -26.37 -24.84 4.09
N GLY A 135 -26.23 -23.59 4.54
CA GLY A 135 -24.93 -22.94 4.69
C GLY A 135 -24.25 -22.52 3.37
N GLN A 136 -24.99 -22.40 2.26
CA GLN A 136 -24.43 -21.95 0.98
C GLN A 136 -24.07 -20.45 0.93
N TRP A 137 -24.55 -19.67 1.91
CA TRP A 137 -24.31 -18.23 2.04
C TRP A 137 -24.86 -17.41 0.86
N LEU A 138 -26.12 -17.65 0.48
CA LEU A 138 -26.78 -16.83 -0.53
C LEU A 138 -26.99 -15.40 -0.02
N GLY A 139 -26.58 -14.42 -0.83
CA GLY A 139 -26.56 -13.01 -0.42
C GLY A 139 -25.22 -12.56 0.17
N VAL A 140 -24.16 -13.38 0.06
CA VAL A 140 -22.79 -12.96 0.41
C VAL A 140 -22.32 -11.79 -0.45
N THR A 141 -22.71 -11.79 -1.72
CA THR A 141 -22.37 -10.78 -2.72
C THR A 141 -23.66 -10.40 -3.41
N VAL A 142 -23.94 -9.10 -3.44
CA VAL A 142 -25.06 -8.50 -4.16
C VAL A 142 -24.52 -7.30 -4.91
N LYS A 143 -24.75 -7.26 -6.23
CA LYS A 143 -24.38 -6.12 -7.09
C LYS A 143 -25.56 -5.78 -7.99
N SER A 144 -25.75 -4.50 -8.26
CA SER A 144 -26.77 -3.99 -9.17
C SER A 144 -26.15 -3.09 -10.21
N GLN A 145 -26.68 -3.13 -11.43
CA GLN A 145 -26.37 -2.18 -12.49
C GLN A 145 -27.11 -0.83 -12.34
N LYS A 146 -27.78 -0.61 -11.20
CA LYS A 146 -28.56 0.61 -10.89
C LYS A 146 -29.84 0.70 -11.76
N PRO A 147 -30.53 1.85 -11.94
CA PRO A 147 -31.86 1.91 -12.56
C PRO A 147 -32.00 1.19 -13.90
N GLY A 148 -33.00 0.30 -14.00
CA GLY A 148 -33.35 -0.42 -15.22
C GLY A 148 -32.41 -1.57 -15.60
N GLY A 149 -31.36 -1.81 -14.82
CA GLY A 149 -30.38 -2.86 -15.07
C GLY A 149 -30.66 -4.16 -14.31
N ILE A 150 -29.76 -5.14 -14.46
CA ILE A 150 -29.86 -6.44 -13.80
C ILE A 150 -29.19 -6.44 -12.41
N VAL A 151 -29.54 -7.45 -11.61
CA VAL A 151 -28.96 -7.69 -10.28
C VAL A 151 -28.30 -9.06 -10.26
N LEU A 152 -27.11 -9.13 -9.67
CA LEU A 152 -26.36 -10.36 -9.45
C LEU A 152 -26.29 -10.66 -7.96
N VAL A 153 -26.68 -11.87 -7.56
CA VAL A 153 -26.56 -12.37 -6.19
C VAL A 153 -25.89 -13.73 -6.16
N CYS A 154 -24.98 -13.96 -5.21
CA CYS A 154 -24.19 -15.19 -5.16
C CYS A 154 -24.28 -15.93 -3.82
N ALA A 155 -23.94 -17.22 -3.89
CA ALA A 155 -23.84 -18.20 -2.83
C ALA A 155 -22.52 -18.99 -2.99
N HIS A 156 -21.41 -18.37 -2.58
CA HIS A 156 -20.06 -18.91 -2.79
C HIS A 156 -19.75 -20.24 -2.07
N ARG A 157 -20.58 -20.67 -1.12
CA ARG A 157 -20.42 -21.96 -0.40
C ARG A 157 -21.38 -23.04 -0.87
N TYR A 158 -22.09 -22.82 -1.98
CA TYR A 158 -22.94 -23.83 -2.61
C TYR A 158 -22.16 -25.10 -2.93
N ILE A 159 -22.71 -26.25 -2.55
CA ILE A 159 -22.10 -27.57 -2.74
C ILE A 159 -22.94 -28.38 -3.73
N LYS A 160 -22.26 -29.00 -4.71
CA LYS A 160 -22.86 -29.90 -5.69
C LYS A 160 -21.98 -31.12 -5.95
N SER A 161 -22.55 -32.32 -5.94
CA SER A 161 -21.84 -33.59 -6.18
C SER A 161 -22.82 -34.69 -6.56
N GLU A 162 -22.44 -35.54 -7.52
CA GLU A 162 -23.22 -36.74 -7.90
C GLU A 162 -23.30 -37.77 -6.75
N ASN A 163 -22.34 -37.73 -5.82
CA ASN A 163 -22.33 -38.60 -4.64
C ASN A 163 -22.03 -37.80 -3.36
N LEU A 164 -23.06 -37.17 -2.82
CA LEU A 164 -22.99 -36.40 -1.57
C LEU A 164 -22.57 -37.23 -0.36
N ALA A 165 -22.74 -38.56 -0.36
CA ALA A 165 -22.32 -39.39 0.77
C ALA A 165 -20.79 -39.48 0.93
N LYS A 166 -20.04 -39.16 -0.14
CA LYS A 166 -18.57 -39.27 -0.17
C LYS A 166 -17.86 -37.95 -0.42
N PHE A 167 -18.40 -37.10 -1.30
CA PHE A 167 -17.70 -35.90 -1.77
C PHE A 167 -18.59 -34.66 -1.69
N HIS A 168 -18.04 -33.60 -1.09
CA HIS A 168 -18.66 -32.28 -1.02
C HIS A 168 -17.79 -31.27 -1.78
N TYR A 169 -18.17 -30.96 -3.03
CA TYR A 169 -17.46 -29.97 -3.84
C TYR A 169 -18.11 -28.60 -3.71
N GLY A 170 -17.37 -27.63 -3.16
CA GLY A 170 -17.84 -26.25 -2.98
C GLY A 170 -17.68 -25.44 -4.27
N GLN A 171 -18.64 -25.57 -5.19
CA GLN A 171 -18.56 -24.93 -6.51
C GLN A 171 -18.89 -23.43 -6.45
N GLY A 172 -19.83 -23.04 -5.60
CA GLY A 172 -20.42 -21.70 -5.65
C GLY A 172 -21.47 -21.57 -6.77
N LEU A 173 -22.39 -20.63 -6.58
CA LEU A 173 -23.54 -20.42 -7.46
C LEU A 173 -23.91 -18.93 -7.45
N CYS A 174 -24.25 -18.38 -8.60
CA CYS A 174 -24.81 -17.03 -8.69
C CYS A 174 -26.12 -17.03 -9.47
N TYR A 175 -26.96 -16.03 -9.22
CA TYR A 175 -28.24 -15.82 -9.89
C TYR A 175 -28.27 -14.42 -10.50
N LEU A 176 -28.82 -14.34 -11.70
CA LEU A 176 -29.14 -13.09 -12.37
C LEU A 176 -30.63 -12.82 -12.24
N LEU A 177 -30.94 -11.61 -11.80
CA LEU A 177 -32.29 -11.10 -11.64
C LEU A 177 -32.51 -9.96 -12.63
N ASP A 178 -33.70 -9.91 -13.21
CA ASP A 178 -34.10 -8.83 -14.12
C ASP A 178 -34.36 -7.51 -13.36
N LYS A 179 -34.77 -6.48 -14.10
CA LYS A 179 -35.11 -5.16 -13.55
C LYS A 179 -36.26 -5.18 -12.52
N ASP A 180 -37.10 -6.21 -12.57
CA ASP A 180 -38.26 -6.39 -11.69
C ASP A 180 -37.94 -7.36 -10.53
N LEU A 181 -36.66 -7.76 -10.43
CA LEU A 181 -36.10 -8.66 -9.42
C LEU A 181 -36.61 -10.11 -9.54
N ASN A 182 -37.00 -10.54 -10.74
CA ASN A 182 -37.30 -11.94 -11.02
C ASN A 182 -36.02 -12.66 -11.45
N THR A 183 -35.78 -13.84 -10.87
CA THR A 183 -34.66 -14.69 -11.25
C THR A 183 -34.93 -15.30 -12.64
N TYR A 184 -34.02 -15.06 -13.59
CA TYR A 184 -34.16 -15.59 -14.95
C TYR A 184 -33.00 -16.52 -15.37
N GLU A 185 -31.85 -16.46 -14.70
CA GLU A 185 -30.70 -17.30 -15.03
C GLU A 185 -29.87 -17.66 -13.79
N SER A 186 -29.38 -18.91 -13.73
CA SER A 186 -28.44 -19.40 -12.72
C SER A 186 -27.06 -19.67 -13.34
N LEU A 187 -26.02 -19.08 -12.78
CA LEU A 187 -24.64 -19.17 -13.26
C LEU A 187 -23.84 -20.20 -12.44
N LEU A 188 -23.54 -21.34 -13.07
CA LEU A 188 -22.70 -22.42 -12.53
C LEU A 188 -21.38 -22.53 -13.31
N LEU A 189 -20.50 -21.54 -13.15
CA LEU A 189 -19.29 -21.38 -13.98
C LEU A 189 -18.23 -22.48 -13.81
N CYS A 190 -18.32 -23.24 -12.71
CA CYS A 190 -17.40 -24.35 -12.41
C CYS A 190 -17.98 -25.72 -12.81
N LYS A 191 -19.21 -25.77 -13.33
CA LYS A 191 -19.84 -27.01 -13.81
C LYS A 191 -19.06 -27.55 -15.01
N GLY A 192 -18.84 -28.88 -15.04
CA GLY A 192 -18.12 -29.55 -16.13
C GLY A 192 -16.59 -29.41 -16.09
N ARG A 193 -16.03 -28.77 -15.07
CA ARG A 193 -14.57 -28.66 -14.86
C ARG A 193 -14.03 -29.83 -14.04
N PRO A 194 -12.73 -30.18 -14.14
CA PRO A 194 -12.17 -31.32 -13.41
C PRO A 194 -12.18 -31.10 -11.89
N MET A 195 -12.61 -32.11 -11.13
CA MET A 195 -12.78 -32.04 -9.66
C MET A 195 -12.15 -33.22 -8.92
N GLU A 196 -11.62 -34.22 -9.64
CA GLU A 196 -11.09 -35.46 -9.07
C GLU A 196 -9.97 -35.22 -8.03
N LYS A 197 -9.16 -34.18 -8.24
CA LYS A 197 -8.08 -33.79 -7.31
C LYS A 197 -8.48 -32.72 -6.30
N LEU A 198 -9.78 -32.58 -6.00
CA LEU A 198 -10.31 -31.68 -4.97
C LEU A 198 -9.78 -30.24 -5.14
N HIS A 199 -9.11 -29.70 -4.12
CA HIS A 199 -8.58 -28.34 -4.12
C HIS A 199 -7.48 -28.12 -5.16
N GLN A 200 -6.80 -29.16 -5.67
CA GLN A 200 -5.79 -29.00 -6.72
C GLN A 200 -6.40 -28.68 -8.09
N GLN A 201 -7.73 -28.81 -8.23
CA GLN A 201 -8.51 -28.45 -9.42
C GLN A 201 -9.71 -27.58 -8.99
N PHE A 202 -10.90 -27.78 -9.58
CA PHE A 202 -12.10 -26.98 -9.34
C PHE A 202 -13.04 -27.54 -8.26
N GLY A 203 -12.58 -28.50 -7.44
CA GLY A 203 -13.41 -29.09 -6.38
C GLY A 203 -13.84 -28.10 -5.30
N PHE A 204 -13.05 -27.04 -5.08
CA PHE A 204 -13.38 -25.90 -4.21
C PHE A 204 -13.28 -24.62 -5.02
N CYS A 205 -14.27 -24.35 -5.87
CA CYS A 205 -14.24 -23.21 -6.76
C CYS A 205 -14.66 -21.90 -6.06
N GLN A 206 -15.71 -21.95 -5.25
CA GLN A 206 -16.20 -20.79 -4.49
C GLN A 206 -16.47 -19.55 -5.36
N VAL A 207 -17.01 -19.75 -6.56
CA VAL A 207 -17.40 -18.65 -7.45
C VAL A 207 -18.44 -17.76 -6.76
N GLY A 208 -18.30 -16.45 -6.97
CA GLY A 208 -19.20 -15.45 -6.40
C GLY A 208 -18.80 -14.98 -5.01
N THR A 209 -17.57 -15.32 -4.57
CA THR A 209 -16.97 -14.71 -3.36
C THR A 209 -16.87 -13.20 -3.51
N SER A 210 -16.55 -12.73 -4.72
CA SER A 210 -16.71 -11.33 -5.14
C SER A 210 -17.32 -11.27 -6.53
N ALA A 211 -17.97 -10.15 -6.85
CA ALA A 211 -18.45 -9.90 -8.19
C ALA A 211 -18.53 -8.39 -8.45
N SER A 212 -18.45 -8.01 -9.72
CA SER A 212 -18.68 -6.64 -10.19
C SER A 212 -19.21 -6.66 -11.62
N PHE A 213 -20.06 -5.70 -11.95
CA PHE A 213 -20.30 -5.34 -13.34
C PHE A 213 -19.15 -4.45 -13.81
N VAL A 214 -18.69 -4.67 -15.04
CA VAL A 214 -17.66 -3.86 -15.69
C VAL A 214 -18.26 -3.36 -17.01
N GLY A 215 -18.49 -2.06 -17.10
CA GLY A 215 -19.32 -1.50 -18.16
C GLY A 215 -20.79 -1.90 -18.04
N GLU A 216 -21.50 -1.86 -19.16
CA GLU A 216 -22.94 -2.11 -19.19
C GLU A 216 -23.29 -3.60 -19.28
N ASP A 217 -22.49 -4.43 -19.94
CA ASP A 217 -22.91 -5.76 -20.39
C ASP A 217 -22.13 -6.92 -19.75
N PHE A 218 -21.02 -6.66 -19.07
CA PHE A 218 -20.08 -7.69 -18.61
C PHE A 218 -20.12 -7.89 -17.10
N ALA A 219 -20.30 -9.13 -16.66
CA ALA A 219 -20.18 -9.53 -15.25
C ALA A 219 -18.87 -10.26 -15.00
N LEU A 220 -18.11 -9.77 -14.02
CA LEU A 220 -16.86 -10.36 -13.55
C LEU A 220 -17.08 -10.98 -12.16
N MET A 221 -16.65 -12.22 -11.98
CA MET A 221 -16.84 -13.01 -10.77
C MET A 221 -15.51 -13.57 -10.28
N GLY A 222 -15.25 -13.41 -8.99
CA GLY A 222 -14.06 -13.91 -8.31
C GLY A 222 -14.24 -15.32 -7.77
N SER A 223 -13.19 -16.12 -7.85
CA SER A 223 -13.16 -17.54 -7.45
C SER A 223 -11.81 -17.85 -6.77
N PRO A 224 -11.66 -17.64 -5.46
CA PRO A 224 -10.36 -17.76 -4.78
C PRO A 224 -9.88 -19.20 -4.53
N GLY A 225 -10.73 -20.21 -4.71
CA GLY A 225 -10.45 -21.57 -4.27
C GLY A 225 -9.71 -22.52 -5.25
N PRO A 226 -9.88 -22.44 -6.59
CA PRO A 226 -9.25 -23.38 -7.52
C PRO A 226 -7.72 -23.41 -7.44
N TYR A 227 -7.14 -24.55 -7.83
CA TYR A 227 -5.69 -24.75 -7.98
C TYR A 227 -4.89 -24.46 -6.69
N THR A 228 -5.27 -25.14 -5.61
CA THR A 228 -4.68 -25.05 -4.27
C THR A 228 -4.77 -23.62 -3.75
N TRP A 229 -6.00 -23.11 -3.75
CA TRP A 229 -6.33 -21.75 -3.32
C TRP A 229 -5.49 -20.66 -4.00
N ARG A 230 -5.00 -20.92 -5.22
CA ARG A 230 -4.41 -19.90 -6.06
C ARG A 230 -5.49 -18.87 -6.42
N GLY A 231 -6.66 -19.37 -6.82
CA GLY A 231 -7.79 -18.57 -7.26
C GLY A 231 -7.74 -18.22 -8.74
N THR A 232 -8.87 -17.76 -9.26
CA THR A 232 -9.07 -17.31 -10.64
C THR A 232 -10.26 -16.34 -10.70
N ILE A 233 -10.51 -15.80 -11.89
CA ILE A 233 -11.67 -14.96 -12.19
C ILE A 233 -12.42 -15.55 -13.37
N PHE A 234 -13.72 -15.31 -13.43
CA PHE A 234 -14.56 -15.64 -14.56
C PHE A 234 -15.33 -14.41 -15.04
N GLY A 235 -15.46 -14.24 -16.34
CA GLY A 235 -16.19 -13.14 -16.95
C GLY A 235 -17.11 -13.62 -18.06
N GLN A 236 -18.31 -13.04 -18.14
CA GLN A 236 -19.28 -13.36 -19.18
C GLN A 236 -20.16 -12.15 -19.49
N ILE A 237 -20.64 -12.05 -20.72
CA ILE A 237 -21.67 -11.09 -21.11
C ILE A 237 -23.01 -11.54 -20.54
N VAL A 238 -23.74 -10.63 -19.90
CA VAL A 238 -24.96 -10.92 -19.14
C VAL A 238 -26.21 -10.21 -19.66
N ILE A 239 -26.05 -9.20 -20.53
CA ILE A 239 -27.16 -8.50 -21.20
C ILE A 239 -27.46 -9.11 -22.57
N GLY A 240 -28.74 -9.20 -22.93
CA GLY A 240 -29.23 -9.69 -24.23
C GLY A 240 -30.23 -10.84 -24.10
N GLU A 241 -30.94 -11.17 -25.18
CA GLU A 241 -31.85 -12.33 -25.19
C GLU A 241 -31.09 -13.63 -24.91
N TYR A 242 -31.59 -14.42 -23.96
CA TYR A 242 -30.90 -15.62 -23.44
C TYR A 242 -30.42 -16.61 -24.52
N LEU A 243 -31.15 -16.74 -25.63
CA LEU A 243 -30.83 -17.66 -26.73
C LEU A 243 -29.80 -17.10 -27.73
N ASN A 244 -29.73 -15.78 -27.86
CA ASN A 244 -28.92 -15.09 -28.87
C ASN A 244 -27.65 -14.45 -28.26
N ARG A 245 -27.50 -14.46 -26.94
CA ARG A 245 -26.35 -13.89 -26.21
C ARG A 245 -25.10 -14.76 -26.35
N ASP A 246 -23.94 -14.12 -26.46
CA ASP A 246 -22.64 -14.79 -26.34
C ASP A 246 -22.48 -15.37 -24.92
N LYS A 247 -22.39 -16.70 -24.84
CA LYS A 247 -22.22 -17.44 -23.58
C LYS A 247 -20.77 -17.83 -23.29
N THR A 248 -19.80 -17.32 -24.06
CA THR A 248 -18.38 -17.58 -23.84
C THR A 248 -17.97 -17.15 -22.44
N ILE A 249 -17.35 -18.08 -21.69
CA ILE A 249 -16.87 -17.83 -20.33
C ILE A 249 -15.38 -17.53 -20.41
N TYR A 250 -15.04 -16.27 -20.19
CA TYR A 250 -13.66 -15.84 -20.06
C TYR A 250 -13.13 -16.23 -18.67
N HIS A 251 -11.85 -16.62 -18.59
CA HIS A 251 -11.25 -17.02 -17.33
C HIS A 251 -9.83 -16.49 -17.13
N GLY A 252 -9.44 -16.27 -15.88
CA GLY A 252 -8.06 -15.96 -15.52
C GLY A 252 -7.12 -17.16 -15.74
N PRO A 253 -5.80 -16.95 -15.71
CA PRO A 253 -4.82 -18.01 -15.90
C PRO A 253 -4.91 -19.09 -14.82
N PHE A 254 -4.80 -20.35 -15.23
CA PHE A 254 -4.74 -21.51 -14.34
C PHE A 254 -3.80 -22.63 -14.88
N GLY A 255 -2.75 -22.99 -14.13
CA GLY A 255 -1.78 -24.04 -14.48
C GLY A 255 -0.45 -23.97 -13.72
N ASP A 256 0.37 -25.03 -13.73
CA ASP A 256 1.64 -25.04 -12.97
C ASP A 256 2.72 -24.06 -13.52
N ILE A 257 2.48 -23.43 -14.67
CA ILE A 257 3.40 -22.48 -15.34
C ILE A 257 3.01 -21.01 -15.04
N ASP A 258 1.98 -20.77 -14.23
CA ASP A 258 1.45 -19.42 -13.98
C ASP A 258 2.36 -18.55 -13.10
N LEU A 259 2.29 -17.24 -13.36
CA LEU A 259 2.91 -16.17 -12.56
C LEU A 259 2.33 -16.04 -11.13
N ILE A 260 1.24 -16.74 -10.82
CA ILE A 260 0.49 -16.61 -9.57
C ILE A 260 0.80 -17.78 -8.64
N GLU A 261 1.29 -17.48 -7.45
CA GLU A 261 1.63 -18.48 -6.44
C GLU A 261 0.38 -19.18 -5.88
N LYS A 262 0.56 -20.42 -5.38
CA LYS A 262 -0.52 -21.13 -4.67
C LYS A 262 -0.86 -20.39 -3.38
N TYR A 263 -2.10 -20.54 -2.89
CA TYR A 263 -2.61 -19.86 -1.69
C TYR A 263 -2.71 -18.32 -1.78
N SER A 264 -2.74 -17.76 -3.00
CA SER A 264 -2.83 -16.31 -3.23
C SER A 264 -4.24 -15.72 -3.06
N TYR A 265 -5.29 -16.55 -3.18
CA TYR A 265 -6.71 -16.14 -3.17
C TYR A 265 -7.06 -15.09 -4.25
N LEU A 266 -6.56 -15.27 -5.47
CA LEU A 266 -6.95 -14.43 -6.61
C LEU A 266 -8.47 -14.47 -6.81
N GLY A 267 -9.08 -13.29 -6.96
CA GLY A 267 -10.53 -13.18 -7.08
C GLY A 267 -11.22 -13.14 -5.72
N MET A 268 -10.51 -12.75 -4.65
CA MET A 268 -11.13 -12.33 -3.40
C MET A 268 -11.89 -11.01 -3.56
N SER A 269 -11.40 -10.14 -4.44
CA SER A 269 -12.07 -8.93 -4.91
C SER A 269 -11.90 -8.83 -6.43
N VAL A 270 -12.86 -8.21 -7.11
CA VAL A 270 -12.84 -8.01 -8.56
C VAL A 270 -13.46 -6.66 -8.91
N GLY A 271 -13.02 -6.08 -10.02
CA GLY A 271 -13.55 -4.84 -10.56
C GLY A 271 -13.05 -4.59 -11.98
N GLY A 272 -13.26 -3.38 -12.48
CA GLY A 272 -12.72 -2.97 -13.76
C GLY A 272 -12.96 -1.49 -14.01
N GLY A 273 -12.17 -0.92 -14.92
CA GLY A 273 -12.21 0.49 -15.25
C GLY A 273 -11.34 0.84 -16.45
N HIS A 274 -11.38 2.10 -16.83
CA HIS A 274 -10.62 2.71 -17.92
C HIS A 274 -9.25 3.19 -17.41
N PHE A 275 -8.33 2.25 -17.13
CA PHE A 275 -6.99 2.57 -16.62
C PHE A 275 -6.00 2.96 -17.71
N PHE A 276 -5.95 2.20 -18.81
CA PHE A 276 -4.97 2.38 -19.89
C PHE A 276 -5.55 3.02 -21.15
N SER A 277 -6.88 2.97 -21.30
CA SER A 277 -7.61 3.45 -22.48
C SER A 277 -8.98 3.96 -22.06
N LYS A 278 -9.43 5.06 -22.66
CA LYS A 278 -10.77 5.63 -22.42
C LYS A 278 -11.92 4.85 -23.07
N LYS A 279 -11.61 3.82 -23.88
CA LYS A 279 -12.60 3.04 -24.63
C LYS A 279 -12.67 1.59 -24.19
N GLU A 280 -11.53 1.03 -23.80
CA GLU A 280 -11.44 -0.38 -23.42
C GLU A 280 -11.39 -0.51 -21.91
N TYR A 281 -12.18 -1.44 -21.39
CA TYR A 281 -12.12 -1.80 -19.98
C TYR A 281 -10.92 -2.70 -19.71
N THR A 282 -10.26 -2.45 -18.60
CA THR A 282 -9.28 -3.37 -18.02
C THR A 282 -9.88 -3.95 -16.75
N TYR A 283 -9.77 -5.27 -16.62
CA TYR A 283 -10.34 -6.01 -15.50
C TYR A 283 -9.29 -6.14 -14.41
N ILE A 284 -9.68 -6.04 -13.15
CA ILE A 284 -8.77 -6.13 -12.02
C ILE A 284 -9.25 -7.16 -11.02
N ALA A 285 -8.32 -7.85 -10.37
CA ALA A 285 -8.62 -8.77 -9.29
C ALA A 285 -7.57 -8.74 -8.19
N GLY A 286 -8.05 -8.80 -6.95
CA GLY A 286 -7.21 -8.84 -5.77
C GLY A 286 -6.82 -10.26 -5.38
N ALA A 287 -5.58 -10.41 -4.96
CA ALA A 287 -4.99 -11.62 -4.40
C ALA A 287 -4.30 -11.28 -3.07
N PRO A 288 -5.08 -11.07 -1.98
CA PRO A 288 -4.59 -10.49 -0.74
C PRO A 288 -3.54 -11.33 0.00
N ARG A 289 -3.38 -12.60 -0.35
CA ARG A 289 -2.37 -13.48 0.26
C ARG A 289 -1.12 -13.68 -0.60
N SER A 290 -1.12 -13.18 -1.84
CA SER A 290 0.03 -13.34 -2.74
C SER A 290 1.29 -12.70 -2.15
N LYS A 291 2.42 -13.41 -2.21
CA LYS A 291 3.70 -13.01 -1.59
C LYS A 291 3.60 -12.63 -0.11
N MET A 292 2.54 -13.07 0.58
CA MET A 292 2.20 -12.72 1.96
C MET A 292 1.99 -11.22 2.26
N VAL A 293 2.10 -10.35 1.26
CA VAL A 293 1.84 -8.90 1.37
C VAL A 293 0.51 -8.51 0.70
N GLY A 294 0.10 -9.27 -0.30
CA GLY A 294 -1.06 -9.02 -1.16
C GLY A 294 -0.67 -8.37 -2.49
N GLN A 295 -1.37 -8.75 -3.56
CA GLN A 295 -1.17 -8.22 -4.91
C GLN A 295 -2.50 -7.94 -5.61
N VAL A 296 -2.47 -7.05 -6.61
CA VAL A 296 -3.59 -6.76 -7.51
C VAL A 296 -3.15 -7.03 -8.94
N TYR A 297 -3.92 -7.82 -9.66
CA TYR A 297 -3.65 -8.24 -11.03
C TYR A 297 -4.58 -7.49 -12.00
N PHE A 298 -4.00 -7.00 -13.10
CA PHE A 298 -4.72 -6.37 -14.20
C PHE A 298 -4.79 -7.31 -15.39
N PHE A 299 -5.97 -7.43 -15.98
CA PHE A 299 -6.30 -8.37 -17.03
C PHE A 299 -6.88 -7.65 -18.25
N LYS A 300 -6.46 -8.10 -19.43
CA LYS A 300 -7.00 -7.66 -20.71
C LYS A 300 -7.72 -8.82 -21.39
N LYS A 301 -8.87 -8.52 -21.99
CA LYS A 301 -9.62 -9.45 -22.83
C LYS A 301 -9.08 -9.39 -24.26
N GLU A 302 -8.68 -10.52 -24.81
CA GLU A 302 -8.37 -10.66 -26.24
C GLU A 302 -9.49 -11.42 -26.94
N ASN A 303 -9.89 -10.98 -28.14
CA ASN A 303 -11.03 -11.58 -28.85
C ASN A 303 -10.74 -12.99 -29.40
N THR A 304 -9.48 -13.44 -29.39
CA THR A 304 -9.05 -14.72 -29.97
C THR A 304 -9.00 -15.87 -28.98
N ASN A 305 -8.92 -15.59 -27.67
CA ASN A 305 -8.78 -16.58 -26.61
C ASN A 305 -9.82 -16.36 -25.50
N GLU A 306 -10.27 -17.44 -24.87
CA GLU A 306 -11.15 -17.40 -23.70
C GLU A 306 -10.39 -17.08 -22.40
N GLU A 307 -9.06 -16.94 -22.47
CA GLU A 307 -8.18 -16.65 -21.33
C GLU A 307 -7.84 -15.15 -21.26
N PHE A 308 -7.90 -14.59 -20.05
CA PHE A 308 -7.45 -13.23 -19.78
C PHE A 308 -5.93 -13.13 -19.72
N ASN A 309 -5.36 -12.18 -20.47
CA ASN A 309 -3.94 -11.90 -20.42
C ASN A 309 -3.60 -10.93 -19.28
N THR A 310 -2.60 -11.29 -18.46
CA THR A 310 -2.12 -10.43 -17.37
C THR A 310 -1.30 -9.28 -17.96
N SER A 311 -1.61 -8.05 -17.58
CA SER A 311 -0.98 -6.83 -18.11
C SER A 311 -0.13 -6.06 -17.10
N LEU A 312 -0.53 -6.02 -15.82
CA LEU A 312 0.19 -5.33 -14.74
C LEU A 312 -0.10 -6.03 -13.40
N ILE A 313 0.88 -6.04 -12.50
CA ILE A 313 0.74 -6.55 -11.14
C ILE A 313 1.22 -5.50 -10.14
N LEU A 314 0.33 -5.06 -9.24
CA LEU A 314 0.67 -4.20 -8.12
C LEU A 314 0.92 -5.04 -6.88
N THR A 315 1.95 -4.68 -6.09
CA THR A 315 2.34 -5.42 -4.88
C THR A 315 2.28 -4.51 -3.65
N GLY A 316 1.66 -4.99 -2.58
CA GLY A 316 1.56 -4.27 -1.32
C GLY A 316 2.90 -4.20 -0.56
N GLU A 317 3.03 -3.22 0.34
CA GLU A 317 4.27 -2.98 1.10
C GLU A 317 4.44 -3.82 2.37
N GLN A 318 3.34 -4.19 3.04
CA GLN A 318 3.38 -4.74 4.40
C GLN A 318 2.89 -6.19 4.44
N PHE A 319 3.66 -7.03 5.12
CA PHE A 319 3.31 -8.42 5.41
C PHE A 319 1.96 -8.52 6.14
N ALA A 320 1.10 -9.41 5.66
CA ALA A 320 -0.24 -9.71 6.19
C ALA A 320 -1.23 -8.53 6.20
N ALA A 321 -0.91 -7.40 5.56
CA ALA A 321 -1.84 -6.27 5.45
C ALA A 321 -3.05 -6.57 4.55
N SER A 322 -2.98 -7.65 3.77
CA SER A 322 -3.99 -8.09 2.79
C SER A 322 -4.27 -7.05 1.71
N PHE A 323 -3.21 -6.50 1.11
CA PHE A 323 -3.35 -5.57 -0.01
C PHE A 323 -4.10 -6.22 -1.18
N GLY A 324 -5.16 -5.57 -1.66
CA GLY A 324 -6.07 -6.14 -2.66
C GLY A 324 -7.28 -6.86 -2.06
N TYR A 325 -7.58 -6.66 -0.78
CA TYR A 325 -8.79 -7.21 -0.16
C TYR A 325 -10.08 -6.60 -0.75
N GLU A 326 -10.06 -5.31 -1.05
CA GLU A 326 -11.17 -4.55 -1.65
C GLU A 326 -10.60 -3.65 -2.75
N LEU A 327 -11.34 -3.47 -3.85
CA LEU A 327 -10.94 -2.67 -5.00
C LEU A 327 -12.06 -1.70 -5.39
N LEU A 328 -11.69 -0.46 -5.69
CA LEU A 328 -12.59 0.54 -6.25
C LEU A 328 -11.92 1.24 -7.43
N ALA A 329 -12.62 1.29 -8.56
CA ALA A 329 -12.22 2.03 -9.75
C ALA A 329 -13.20 3.19 -9.95
N THR A 330 -12.71 4.43 -9.97
CA THR A 330 -13.52 5.62 -10.23
C THR A 330 -12.61 6.80 -10.56
N ASP A 331 -13.00 7.62 -11.53
CA ASP A 331 -12.29 8.86 -11.88
C ASP A 331 -12.53 9.94 -10.80
N ILE A 332 -11.58 10.14 -9.87
CA ILE A 332 -11.70 11.08 -8.75
C ILE A 332 -11.27 12.49 -9.16
N ASN A 333 -10.30 12.59 -10.07
CA ASN A 333 -9.72 13.86 -10.50
C ASN A 333 -10.33 14.43 -11.79
N ASN A 334 -11.31 13.73 -12.37
CA ASN A 334 -12.04 14.06 -13.59
C ASN A 334 -11.12 14.25 -14.82
N ASP A 335 -10.08 13.41 -14.95
CA ASP A 335 -9.16 13.42 -16.10
C ASP A 335 -9.61 12.47 -17.24
N GLY A 336 -10.69 11.72 -17.01
CA GLY A 336 -11.30 10.76 -17.91
C GLY A 336 -10.60 9.40 -17.95
N TYR A 337 -9.75 9.09 -16.99
CA TYR A 337 -9.27 7.74 -16.67
C TYR A 337 -9.74 7.38 -15.26
N ASP A 338 -10.03 6.10 -15.03
CA ASP A 338 -10.40 5.66 -13.68
C ASP A 338 -9.16 5.59 -12.79
N ASP A 339 -9.27 6.13 -11.58
CA ASP A 339 -8.26 5.97 -10.53
C ASP A 339 -8.52 4.66 -9.76
N LEU A 340 -7.46 4.00 -9.31
CA LEU A 340 -7.57 2.77 -8.54
C LEU A 340 -7.33 2.99 -7.05
N LEU A 341 -8.26 2.49 -6.25
CA LEU A 341 -8.11 2.41 -4.81
C LEU A 341 -8.02 0.96 -4.37
N VAL A 342 -7.00 0.66 -3.57
CA VAL A 342 -6.72 -0.69 -3.09
C VAL A 342 -6.77 -0.72 -1.56
N GLY A 343 -7.71 -1.51 -1.03
CA GLY A 343 -7.86 -1.74 0.39
C GLY A 343 -6.82 -2.73 0.94
N ALA A 344 -6.23 -2.37 2.07
CA ALA A 344 -5.39 -3.22 2.92
C ALA A 344 -5.89 -3.13 4.37
N PRO A 345 -7.07 -3.70 4.68
CA PRO A 345 -7.75 -3.51 5.97
C PRO A 345 -6.98 -4.05 7.18
N PHE A 346 -6.02 -4.95 6.96
CA PHE A 346 -5.20 -5.52 8.04
C PHE A 346 -3.84 -4.83 8.18
N TYR A 347 -3.61 -3.72 7.47
CA TYR A 347 -2.44 -2.88 7.70
C TYR A 347 -2.37 -2.44 9.16
N TYR A 348 -1.18 -2.48 9.74
CA TYR A 348 -0.97 -2.16 11.15
C TYR A 348 0.28 -1.31 11.39
N SER A 349 0.14 -0.32 12.26
CA SER A 349 1.22 0.46 12.87
C SER A 349 0.73 0.99 14.23
N ASP A 350 1.63 1.53 15.07
CA ASP A 350 1.34 1.93 16.46
C ASP A 350 0.10 2.83 16.65
N ARG A 351 -0.28 3.59 15.61
CA ARG A 351 -1.47 4.48 15.62
C ARG A 351 -2.38 4.34 14.39
N LYS A 352 -2.09 3.40 13.50
CA LYS A 352 -2.78 3.24 12.22
C LYS A 352 -3.29 1.81 12.08
N GLY A 353 -4.54 1.64 11.68
CA GLY A 353 -5.17 0.35 11.46
C GLY A 353 -6.00 0.37 10.20
N GLY A 354 -5.63 -0.44 9.22
CA GLY A 354 -6.16 -0.38 7.86
C GLY A 354 -5.56 0.76 7.03
N ALA A 355 -5.40 0.50 5.73
CA ALA A 355 -4.88 1.46 4.77
C ALA A 355 -5.63 1.34 3.43
N VAL A 356 -5.74 2.45 2.71
CA VAL A 356 -6.21 2.49 1.33
C VAL A 356 -5.16 3.19 0.48
N TYR A 357 -4.63 2.49 -0.51
CA TYR A 357 -3.64 2.99 -1.46
C TYR A 357 -4.36 3.52 -2.68
N ILE A 358 -3.97 4.69 -3.15
CA ILE A 358 -4.58 5.35 -4.30
C ILE A 358 -3.52 5.49 -5.40
N TYR A 359 -3.91 5.12 -6.61
CA TYR A 359 -3.12 5.22 -7.82
C TYR A 359 -3.88 6.09 -8.82
N TYR A 360 -3.33 7.26 -9.11
CA TYR A 360 -3.78 8.14 -10.17
C TYR A 360 -3.07 7.76 -11.47
N ASN A 361 -3.75 7.95 -12.62
CA ASN A 361 -3.09 7.87 -13.94
C ASN A 361 -2.24 6.59 -14.19
N ILE A 362 -2.77 5.41 -13.85
CA ILE A 362 -2.09 4.11 -14.04
C ILE A 362 -1.64 3.86 -15.49
N LYS A 363 -2.18 4.58 -16.48
CA LYS A 363 -1.76 4.49 -17.89
C LYS A 363 -0.25 4.64 -18.12
N GLU A 364 0.44 5.40 -17.28
CA GLU A 364 1.90 5.65 -17.39
C GLU A 364 2.74 4.63 -16.61
N CYS A 365 2.08 3.75 -15.86
CA CYS A 365 2.73 2.68 -15.13
C CYS A 365 3.20 1.54 -16.04
N THR A 366 4.36 1.04 -15.67
CA THR A 366 4.96 -0.24 -16.06
C THR A 366 5.19 -1.06 -14.80
N GLN A 367 5.47 -2.36 -14.96
CA GLN A 367 5.68 -3.27 -13.83
C GLN A 367 6.78 -2.79 -12.86
N ASP A 368 7.75 -2.01 -13.34
CA ASP A 368 8.94 -1.60 -12.58
C ASP A 368 8.83 -0.19 -11.95
N ASN A 369 7.84 0.62 -12.34
CA ASN A 369 7.76 2.03 -11.92
C ASN A 369 6.42 2.43 -11.29
N CYS A 370 5.53 1.47 -11.03
CA CYS A 370 4.20 1.77 -10.49
C CYS A 370 4.25 1.86 -8.96
N GLN A 371 4.21 3.08 -8.44
CA GLN A 371 4.04 3.38 -7.02
C GLN A 371 2.69 4.08 -6.81
N TRP A 372 2.15 3.94 -5.60
CA TRP A 372 0.94 4.67 -5.21
C TRP A 372 1.26 6.16 -5.04
N ASP A 373 0.31 7.01 -5.38
CA ASP A 373 0.44 8.46 -5.22
C ASP A 373 0.11 8.91 -3.80
N LYS A 374 -0.82 8.19 -3.15
CA LYS A 374 -1.34 8.54 -1.83
C LYS A 374 -1.78 7.33 -1.04
N VAL A 375 -1.68 7.42 0.29
CA VAL A 375 -2.20 6.41 1.22
C VAL A 375 -3.05 7.09 2.29
N LEU A 376 -4.27 6.58 2.49
CA LEU A 376 -5.15 6.95 3.58
C LEU A 376 -5.08 5.89 4.67
N TYR A 377 -5.06 6.33 5.94
CA TYR A 377 -4.92 5.45 7.09
C TYR A 377 -6.11 5.58 8.02
N GLY A 378 -6.59 4.44 8.52
CA GLY A 378 -7.59 4.41 9.59
C GLY A 378 -6.98 4.42 10.97
N LYS A 379 -7.85 4.50 11.99
CA LYS A 379 -7.43 4.32 13.38
C LYS A 379 -7.01 2.88 13.66
N THR A 380 -6.21 2.69 14.70
CA THR A 380 -5.82 1.38 15.20
C THR A 380 -7.04 0.44 15.36
N GLN A 381 -6.90 -0.80 14.88
CA GLN A 381 -7.95 -1.84 14.91
C GLN A 381 -9.27 -1.53 14.16
N SER A 382 -9.37 -0.41 13.46
CA SER A 382 -10.59 -0.01 12.74
C SER A 382 -10.90 -0.87 11.51
N ARG A 383 -9.86 -1.52 10.95
CA ARG A 383 -9.85 -2.18 9.64
C ARG A 383 -10.32 -1.27 8.50
N PHE A 384 -9.91 -0.01 8.53
CA PHE A 384 -10.19 0.95 7.47
C PHE A 384 -9.79 0.43 6.09
N GLY A 385 -10.66 0.63 5.10
CA GLY A 385 -10.48 0.07 3.75
C GLY A 385 -11.06 -1.33 3.60
N PHE A 386 -11.95 -1.75 4.52
CA PHE A 386 -12.64 -3.05 4.42
C PHE A 386 -13.68 -3.08 3.31
N SER A 387 -14.38 -1.97 3.10
CA SER A 387 -15.34 -1.77 2.01
C SER A 387 -15.17 -0.37 1.45
N MET A 388 -15.36 -0.20 0.14
CA MET A 388 -15.27 1.10 -0.52
C MET A 388 -16.38 1.24 -1.56
N THR A 389 -16.91 2.46 -1.73
CA THR A 389 -17.85 2.76 -2.82
C THR A 389 -17.60 4.15 -3.35
N SER A 390 -17.77 4.31 -4.67
CA SER A 390 -17.95 5.63 -5.26
C SER A 390 -19.32 6.17 -4.82
N LEU A 391 -19.34 7.43 -4.41
CA LEU A 391 -20.56 8.17 -4.09
C LEU A 391 -21.05 8.99 -5.30
N GLY A 392 -20.26 9.03 -6.38
CA GLY A 392 -20.42 10.07 -7.40
C GLY A 392 -20.13 11.45 -6.81
N ASP A 393 -20.58 12.49 -7.48
CA ASP A 393 -20.39 13.88 -7.04
C ASP A 393 -21.48 14.27 -6.02
N ILE A 394 -21.20 14.07 -4.72
CA ILE A 394 -22.17 14.38 -3.66
C ILE A 394 -22.21 15.88 -3.37
N ASN A 395 -21.22 16.67 -3.78
CA ASN A 395 -21.20 18.10 -3.50
C ASN A 395 -21.46 19.01 -4.72
N LYS A 396 -21.60 18.40 -5.91
CA LYS A 396 -21.76 19.05 -7.21
C LYS A 396 -20.62 19.97 -7.59
N ASP A 397 -19.39 19.64 -7.19
CA ASP A 397 -18.19 20.41 -7.56
C ASP A 397 -17.54 19.94 -8.87
N GLY A 398 -18.05 18.86 -9.47
CA GLY A 398 -17.58 18.28 -10.72
C GLY A 398 -16.59 17.13 -10.57
N TYR A 399 -16.32 16.66 -9.34
CA TYR A 399 -15.42 15.55 -9.05
C TYR A 399 -16.18 14.42 -8.33
N ASN A 400 -15.75 13.17 -8.54
CA ASN A 400 -16.37 12.05 -7.83
C ASN A 400 -15.82 11.93 -6.40
N ASP A 401 -16.70 11.66 -5.47
CA ASP A 401 -16.43 11.48 -4.05
C ASP A 401 -16.52 9.99 -3.68
N ILE A 402 -15.92 9.62 -2.54
CA ILE A 402 -15.90 8.22 -2.10
C ILE A 402 -16.26 8.06 -0.62
N ALA A 403 -16.77 6.87 -0.29
CA ALA A 403 -16.94 6.41 1.08
C ALA A 403 -16.04 5.21 1.37
N ILE A 404 -15.39 5.22 2.53
CA ILE A 404 -14.53 4.13 3.02
C ILE A 404 -15.06 3.63 4.36
N GLY A 405 -15.25 2.32 4.46
CA GLY A 405 -15.72 1.63 5.66
C GLY A 405 -14.59 1.25 6.62
N ALA A 406 -14.84 1.43 7.91
CA ALA A 406 -13.98 1.03 9.03
C ALA A 406 -14.83 0.31 10.09
N PRO A 407 -15.32 -0.91 9.79
CA PRO A 407 -16.41 -1.55 10.52
C PRO A 407 -16.12 -1.87 11.99
N TYR A 408 -14.85 -1.88 12.41
CA TYR A 408 -14.47 -2.22 13.78
C TYR A 408 -13.91 -1.03 14.54
N GLU A 409 -14.03 0.19 14.01
CA GLU A 409 -13.64 1.38 14.74
C GLU A 409 -14.48 1.58 16.01
N ASP A 410 -13.81 1.83 17.13
CA ASP A 410 -14.44 2.12 18.43
C ASP A 410 -15.52 1.07 18.83
N ASP A 411 -15.37 -0.20 18.43
CA ASP A 411 -16.31 -1.34 18.63
C ASP A 411 -17.69 -1.24 17.95
N HIS A 412 -17.94 -0.20 17.16
CA HIS A 412 -19.26 0.06 16.53
C HIS A 412 -19.16 0.17 15.00
N GLY A 413 -18.03 0.69 14.51
CA GLY A 413 -17.78 0.95 13.10
C GLY A 413 -17.94 2.43 12.74
N ALA A 414 -17.30 2.82 11.64
CA ALA A 414 -17.34 4.17 11.11
C ALA A 414 -17.30 4.16 9.57
N ILE A 415 -17.85 5.21 8.98
CA ILE A 415 -17.79 5.47 7.53
C ILE A 415 -17.13 6.83 7.32
N TYR A 416 -16.11 6.86 6.48
CA TYR A 416 -15.34 8.04 6.15
C TYR A 416 -15.71 8.52 4.75
N ILE A 417 -16.06 9.80 4.64
CA ILE A 417 -16.39 10.45 3.37
C ILE A 417 -15.22 11.32 2.96
N TYR A 418 -14.72 11.11 1.75
CA TYR A 418 -13.63 11.88 1.17
C TYR A 418 -14.09 12.52 -0.13
N LEU A 419 -13.78 13.80 -0.28
CA LEU A 419 -14.12 14.55 -1.49
C LEU A 419 -13.02 14.45 -2.53
N GLY A 420 -13.43 14.37 -3.79
CA GLY A 420 -12.58 14.47 -4.97
C GLY A 420 -12.16 15.92 -5.27
N SER A 421 -11.15 16.08 -6.11
CA SER A 421 -10.70 17.39 -6.62
C SER A 421 -9.77 17.19 -7.82
N SER A 422 -9.43 18.28 -8.52
CA SER A 422 -8.44 18.26 -9.59
C SER A 422 -7.06 17.72 -9.18
N ASN A 423 -6.73 17.79 -7.88
CA ASN A 423 -5.47 17.29 -7.33
C ASN A 423 -5.59 15.86 -6.78
N GLY A 424 -6.70 15.17 -7.08
CA GLY A 424 -7.06 13.89 -6.48
C GLY A 424 -7.89 14.07 -5.20
N ILE A 425 -7.83 13.07 -4.34
CA ILE A 425 -8.66 12.98 -3.15
C ILE A 425 -8.13 13.89 -2.02
N SER A 426 -9.05 14.42 -1.21
CA SER A 426 -8.74 15.19 0.01
C SER A 426 -7.87 14.42 1.02
N ASP A 427 -7.03 15.13 1.79
CA ASP A 427 -6.17 14.53 2.84
C ASP A 427 -6.97 14.10 4.08
N GLU A 428 -7.93 14.93 4.46
CA GLU A 428 -8.79 14.72 5.63
C GLU A 428 -10.22 14.43 5.18
N PRO A 429 -10.93 13.52 5.88
CA PRO A 429 -12.31 13.20 5.55
C PRO A 429 -13.21 14.43 5.74
N SER A 430 -14.10 14.66 4.79
CA SER A 430 -15.09 15.74 4.87
C SER A 430 -16.18 15.41 5.89
N GLN A 431 -16.51 14.15 6.10
CA GLN A 431 -17.42 13.67 7.14
C GLN A 431 -16.99 12.30 7.65
N ILE A 432 -17.25 12.05 8.93
CA ILE A 432 -17.11 10.73 9.55
C ILE A 432 -18.46 10.40 10.20
N ILE A 433 -19.11 9.35 9.71
CA ILE A 433 -20.40 8.88 10.20
C ILE A 433 -20.16 7.77 11.22
N LYS A 434 -20.79 7.88 12.40
CA LYS A 434 -20.70 6.90 13.49
C LYS A 434 -22.06 6.72 14.14
N GLU A 435 -22.39 5.49 14.47
CA GLU A 435 -23.60 5.17 15.24
C GLU A 435 -23.23 4.30 16.45
N LYS A 436 -23.56 4.76 17.66
CA LYS A 436 -23.11 4.11 18.91
C LYS A 436 -23.93 2.88 19.27
N GLN A 437 -25.07 2.65 18.63
CA GLN A 437 -25.93 1.50 18.94
C GLN A 437 -25.83 0.37 17.92
N ILE A 438 -24.98 0.54 16.90
CA ILE A 438 -24.86 -0.38 15.78
C ILE A 438 -23.41 -0.87 15.73
N LYS A 439 -23.25 -2.18 15.54
CA LYS A 439 -21.95 -2.85 15.37
C LYS A 439 -21.71 -3.13 13.91
N THR A 440 -20.45 -3.12 13.49
CA THR A 440 -20.01 -3.38 12.11
C THR A 440 -20.55 -2.40 11.08
N LEU A 441 -20.86 -1.16 11.50
CA LEU A 441 -21.29 -0.12 10.57
C LEU A 441 -20.20 0.16 9.53
N GLY A 442 -20.56 0.05 8.25
CA GLY A 442 -19.61 0.22 7.15
C GLY A 442 -18.84 -1.06 6.81
N TYR A 443 -19.43 -2.23 7.09
CA TYR A 443 -18.91 -3.51 6.59
C TYR A 443 -19.18 -3.70 5.10
N SER A 444 -20.33 -3.20 4.63
CA SER A 444 -20.69 -3.13 3.22
C SER A 444 -21.26 -1.75 2.91
N LEU A 445 -20.97 -1.23 1.72
CA LEU A 445 -21.36 0.10 1.27
C LEU A 445 -21.88 0.04 -0.18
N SER A 446 -22.86 0.87 -0.50
CA SER A 446 -23.32 1.11 -1.87
C SER A 446 -23.72 2.57 -2.00
N GLY A 447 -23.18 3.26 -2.99
CA GLY A 447 -23.48 4.67 -3.26
C GLY A 447 -23.54 5.01 -4.75
N GLY A 448 -23.73 6.29 -5.04
CA GLY A 448 -23.73 6.81 -6.41
C GLY A 448 -25.07 6.66 -7.13
N LEU A 449 -26.18 6.52 -6.40
CA LEU A 449 -27.54 6.63 -6.91
C LEU A 449 -28.35 7.59 -6.05
N ASP A 450 -29.05 8.53 -6.68
CA ASP A 450 -30.06 9.38 -6.04
C ASP A 450 -31.34 8.56 -5.90
N MET A 451 -31.66 8.16 -4.66
CA MET A 451 -32.78 7.27 -4.38
C MET A 451 -34.03 8.03 -3.91
N ASP A 452 -33.92 9.31 -3.55
CA ASP A 452 -35.04 10.15 -3.14
C ASP A 452 -35.41 11.27 -4.13
N ASN A 453 -34.75 11.28 -5.30
CA ASN A 453 -34.92 12.24 -6.40
C ASN A 453 -34.66 13.71 -5.99
N ASN A 454 -33.78 13.95 -5.02
CA ASN A 454 -33.41 15.31 -4.61
C ASN A 454 -32.29 15.92 -5.48
N GLY A 455 -31.75 15.12 -6.41
CA GLY A 455 -30.70 15.46 -7.35
C GLY A 455 -29.29 15.16 -6.84
N TYR A 456 -29.12 14.55 -5.67
CA TYR A 456 -27.82 14.20 -5.08
C TYR A 456 -27.76 12.70 -4.81
N PRO A 457 -26.64 12.03 -5.08
CA PRO A 457 -26.50 10.61 -4.78
C PRO A 457 -26.54 10.33 -3.28
N ASP A 458 -27.16 9.23 -2.88
CA ASP A 458 -27.31 8.80 -1.49
C ASP A 458 -26.36 7.64 -1.13
N LEU A 459 -26.22 7.35 0.17
CA LEU A 459 -25.38 6.26 0.68
C LEU A 459 -26.19 5.20 1.44
N LEU A 460 -25.98 3.93 1.09
CA LEU A 460 -26.48 2.76 1.80
C LEU A 460 -25.33 2.03 2.50
N ALA A 461 -25.50 1.68 3.78
CA ALA A 461 -24.50 1.00 4.59
C ALA A 461 -25.07 -0.19 5.35
N GLY A 462 -24.38 -1.33 5.28
CA GLY A 462 -24.71 -2.54 6.01
C GLY A 462 -23.97 -2.66 7.36
N ALA A 463 -24.65 -3.27 8.32
CA ALA A 463 -24.17 -3.54 9.67
C ALA A 463 -24.63 -4.94 10.12
N PHE A 464 -23.98 -5.96 9.57
CA PHE A 464 -24.48 -7.34 9.61
C PHE A 464 -24.57 -7.95 11.03
N GLU A 465 -23.65 -7.61 11.95
CA GLU A 465 -23.74 -8.11 13.34
C GLU A 465 -24.95 -7.56 14.09
N SER A 466 -25.49 -6.43 13.63
CA SER A 466 -26.70 -5.83 14.20
C SER A 466 -27.96 -6.17 13.41
N ASP A 467 -27.85 -7.00 12.36
CA ASP A 467 -28.91 -7.33 11.41
C ASP A 467 -29.63 -6.07 10.88
N ARG A 468 -28.85 -5.06 10.50
CA ARG A 468 -29.35 -3.72 10.13
C ARG A 468 -28.69 -3.17 8.88
N VAL A 469 -29.46 -2.31 8.21
CA VAL A 469 -28.99 -1.47 7.11
C VAL A 469 -29.42 -0.03 7.37
N LEU A 470 -28.53 0.90 7.10
CA LEU A 470 -28.75 2.33 7.25
C LEU A 470 -28.68 3.01 5.89
N PHE A 471 -29.67 3.84 5.60
CA PHE A 471 -29.73 4.68 4.42
C PHE A 471 -29.59 6.14 4.82
N PHE A 472 -28.54 6.77 4.29
CA PHE A 472 -28.17 8.16 4.53
C PHE A 472 -28.51 9.00 3.31
N LYS A 473 -29.38 9.99 3.52
CA LYS A 473 -29.79 10.92 2.47
C LYS A 473 -28.78 12.05 2.33
N THR A 474 -28.50 12.43 1.10
CA THR A 474 -27.64 13.58 0.83
C THR A 474 -28.43 14.87 0.76
N ARG A 475 -28.07 15.85 1.57
CA ARG A 475 -28.70 17.17 1.65
C ARG A 475 -28.23 18.06 0.49
N PRO A 476 -29.13 18.83 -0.13
CA PRO A 476 -28.74 19.80 -1.15
C PRO A 476 -27.77 20.86 -0.64
N ILE A 477 -26.83 21.29 -1.49
CA ILE A 477 -25.81 22.29 -1.12
C ILE A 477 -26.19 23.73 -1.51
N ILE A 478 -26.07 24.57 -0.50
CA ILE A 478 -25.88 26.01 -0.33
C ILE A 478 -24.56 26.64 -0.83
N ASP A 479 -24.38 27.05 -2.10
CA ASP A 479 -23.21 27.88 -2.44
C ASP A 479 -23.51 29.39 -2.37
N ILE A 480 -22.67 30.11 -1.63
CA ILE A 480 -22.79 31.56 -1.40
C ILE A 480 -21.52 32.25 -1.89
N LYS A 481 -21.66 33.04 -2.96
CA LYS A 481 -20.59 33.91 -3.47
C LYS A 481 -20.66 35.27 -2.80
N ILE A 482 -19.55 35.69 -2.19
CA ILE A 482 -19.45 36.95 -1.45
C ILE A 482 -18.65 37.96 -2.27
N VAL A 483 -19.24 39.14 -2.50
CA VAL A 483 -18.64 40.28 -3.19
C VAL A 483 -18.64 41.47 -2.25
N VAL A 484 -17.50 42.17 -2.17
CA VAL A 484 -17.37 43.37 -1.35
C VAL A 484 -17.20 44.58 -2.26
N LYS A 485 -17.99 45.62 -2.04
CA LYS A 485 -17.93 46.89 -2.78
C LYS A 485 -17.58 48.00 -1.79
N SER A 486 -16.44 48.66 -2.02
CA SER A 486 -16.04 49.81 -1.21
C SER A 486 -14.94 50.62 -1.86
N GLU A 487 -15.02 51.94 -1.71
CA GLU A 487 -13.94 52.89 -2.02
C GLU A 487 -13.20 53.34 -0.74
N GLU A 488 -13.85 53.29 0.44
CA GLU A 488 -13.28 53.73 1.73
C GLU A 488 -12.49 52.66 2.52
N LEU A 489 -12.34 51.43 2.02
CA LEU A 489 -11.55 50.38 2.69
C LEU A 489 -10.03 50.61 2.58
N LYS A 490 -9.61 51.55 1.74
CA LYS A 490 -8.20 51.90 1.53
C LYS A 490 -7.95 53.34 1.97
N ASN A 491 -6.75 53.60 2.47
CA ASN A 491 -6.29 54.94 2.85
C ASN A 491 -7.19 55.64 3.88
N ILE A 492 -7.62 54.91 4.90
CA ILE A 492 -8.46 55.45 5.97
C ILE A 492 -7.68 56.49 6.77
N ASN A 493 -8.12 57.74 6.71
CA ASN A 493 -7.54 58.83 7.49
C ASN A 493 -8.12 58.82 8.91
N SER A 494 -7.28 58.49 9.90
CA SER A 494 -7.66 58.40 11.32
C SER A 494 -8.03 59.73 11.98
N THR A 495 -7.78 60.86 11.31
CA THR A 495 -8.07 62.22 11.81
C THR A 495 -9.31 62.85 11.18
N LYS A 496 -9.77 62.33 10.03
CA LYS A 496 -10.98 62.79 9.36
C LYS A 496 -12.21 62.26 10.11
N LYS A 497 -13.08 63.16 10.56
CA LYS A 497 -14.36 62.80 11.19
C LYS A 497 -15.44 62.61 10.13
N GLY A 498 -16.30 61.60 10.33
CA GLY A 498 -17.37 61.25 9.40
C GLY A 498 -16.94 60.38 8.20
N CYS A 499 -17.93 59.78 7.55
CA CYS A 499 -17.80 58.89 6.38
C CYS A 499 -19.00 59.06 5.43
N SER A 500 -18.98 58.43 4.26
CA SER A 500 -20.02 58.57 3.23
C SER A 500 -21.45 58.34 3.74
N HIS A 501 -21.68 57.30 4.55
CA HIS A 501 -23.00 57.03 5.14
C HIS A 501 -23.32 57.85 6.40
N SER A 502 -22.34 58.51 7.02
CA SER A 502 -22.52 59.28 8.28
C SER A 502 -21.59 60.49 8.33
N PRO A 503 -21.84 61.53 7.49
CA PRO A 503 -20.94 62.67 7.34
C PRO A 503 -20.89 63.60 8.55
N ARG A 504 -21.87 63.51 9.47
CA ARG A 504 -21.95 64.31 10.71
C ARG A 504 -21.45 63.58 11.97
N SER A 505 -20.83 62.39 11.83
CA SER A 505 -20.31 61.64 12.97
C SER A 505 -19.11 62.35 13.61
N ASN A 506 -19.05 62.37 14.95
CA ASN A 506 -17.90 62.90 15.70
C ASN A 506 -16.70 61.94 15.73
N SER A 507 -16.90 60.68 15.34
CA SER A 507 -15.87 59.65 15.25
C SER A 507 -15.42 59.45 13.79
N THR A 508 -14.19 59.03 13.59
CA THR A 508 -13.71 58.57 12.27
C THR A 508 -14.41 57.27 11.92
N CYS A 509 -15.01 57.21 10.73
CA CYS A 509 -15.69 56.01 10.24
C CYS A 509 -15.32 55.71 8.79
N PHE A 510 -15.66 54.50 8.35
CA PHE A 510 -15.63 54.09 6.96
C PHE A 510 -16.81 53.16 6.70
N SER A 511 -17.27 53.16 5.46
CA SER A 511 -18.44 52.42 5.00
C SER A 511 -18.09 51.49 3.84
N PHE A 512 -18.67 50.29 3.85
CA PHE A 512 -18.49 49.28 2.82
C PHE A 512 -19.76 48.45 2.67
N SER A 513 -20.01 47.94 1.47
CA SER A 513 -21.16 47.07 1.19
C SER A 513 -20.69 45.65 0.97
N THR A 514 -21.20 44.71 1.77
CA THR A 514 -20.99 43.27 1.56
C THR A 514 -22.22 42.68 0.90
N CYS A 515 -22.05 42.20 -0.32
CA CYS A 515 -23.09 41.54 -1.08
C CYS A 515 -22.83 40.04 -1.13
N PHE A 516 -23.89 39.26 -1.11
CA PHE A 516 -23.82 37.84 -1.41
C PHE A 516 -24.87 37.44 -2.44
N SER A 517 -24.53 36.47 -3.26
CA SER A 517 -25.45 35.83 -4.20
C SER A 517 -25.48 34.35 -3.93
N VAL A 518 -26.68 33.78 -3.92
CA VAL A 518 -26.89 32.35 -3.80
C VAL A 518 -26.76 31.72 -5.19
N VAL A 519 -25.93 30.69 -5.29
CA VAL A 519 -25.72 29.90 -6.50
C VAL A 519 -26.47 28.59 -6.33
N GLY A 520 -27.45 28.33 -7.21
CA GLY A 520 -28.29 27.14 -7.18
C GLY A 520 -29.79 27.46 -7.23
N SER A 521 -30.58 26.51 -7.74
CA SER A 521 -32.04 26.64 -7.91
C SER A 521 -32.77 26.11 -6.68
N ILE A 522 -32.92 26.93 -5.64
CA ILE A 522 -33.63 26.54 -4.42
C ILE A 522 -35.04 27.12 -4.48
N LYS A 523 -36.07 26.25 -4.54
CA LYS A 523 -37.47 26.67 -4.64
C LYS A 523 -38.05 27.23 -3.32
N GLN A 524 -37.37 27.02 -2.19
CA GLN A 524 -37.84 27.38 -0.86
C GLN A 524 -37.21 28.69 -0.36
N LYS A 525 -37.98 29.45 0.43
CA LYS A 525 -37.45 30.63 1.15
C LYS A 525 -36.67 30.16 2.37
N PHE A 526 -35.51 30.75 2.60
CA PHE A 526 -34.70 30.47 3.78
C PHE A 526 -34.04 31.74 4.32
N ASN A 527 -33.72 31.72 5.61
CA ASN A 527 -33.08 32.82 6.30
C ASN A 527 -31.59 32.53 6.47
N VAL A 528 -30.77 33.49 6.04
CA VAL A 528 -29.32 33.46 6.19
C VAL A 528 -28.94 34.44 7.29
N ILE A 529 -28.30 33.93 8.34
CA ILE A 529 -27.65 34.71 9.38
C ILE A 529 -26.30 35.20 8.83
N TYR A 530 -26.24 36.49 8.55
CA TYR A 530 -25.02 37.22 8.23
C TYR A 530 -24.31 37.61 9.52
N ASN A 531 -23.05 37.19 9.66
CA ASN A 531 -22.18 37.54 10.78
C ASN A 531 -20.92 38.24 10.26
N ILE A 532 -20.68 39.46 10.74
CA ILE A 532 -19.44 40.20 10.48
C ILE A 532 -18.78 40.60 11.78
N ALA A 533 -17.47 40.41 11.87
CA ALA A 533 -16.70 40.78 13.06
C ALA A 533 -15.27 41.23 12.69
N GLU A 534 -14.70 42.14 13.48
CA GLU A 534 -13.24 42.33 13.49
C GLU A 534 -12.56 41.04 13.95
N GLU A 535 -11.55 40.57 13.21
CA GLU A 535 -10.78 39.38 13.56
C GLU A 535 -10.03 39.60 14.88
N LYS A 536 -10.23 38.69 15.85
CA LYS A 536 -9.80 38.86 17.25
C LYS A 536 -8.31 39.24 17.36
N LYS A 537 -8.06 40.47 17.82
CA LYS A 537 -6.82 40.88 18.51
C LYS A 537 -7.08 41.00 20.01
N ILE A 538 -6.01 41.17 20.80
CA ILE A 538 -6.09 41.44 22.25
C ILE A 538 -6.96 42.67 22.55
N VAL A 539 -6.99 43.65 21.63
CA VAL A 539 -7.86 44.83 21.69
C VAL A 539 -8.47 45.06 20.30
N ASN A 540 -9.80 45.05 20.20
CA ASN A 540 -10.52 45.44 18.98
C ASN A 540 -10.40 46.95 18.76
N ARG A 541 -10.18 47.39 17.53
CA ARG A 541 -9.95 48.79 17.15
C ARG A 541 -11.20 49.49 16.64
N ILE A 542 -12.22 48.72 16.29
CA ILE A 542 -13.47 49.29 15.76
C ILE A 542 -14.68 48.84 16.57
N TRP A 543 -15.79 49.53 16.33
CA TRP A 543 -17.13 49.02 16.59
C TRP A 543 -18.01 49.24 15.36
N LEU A 544 -18.85 48.25 15.06
CA LEU A 544 -19.79 48.30 13.94
C LEU A 544 -21.06 49.04 14.39
N VAL A 545 -21.59 49.90 13.53
CA VAL A 545 -22.85 50.62 13.78
C VAL A 545 -24.02 49.68 13.57
N ASP A 546 -24.88 49.59 14.58
CA ASP A 546 -26.14 48.86 14.51
C ASP A 546 -27.32 49.86 14.49
N ASN A 547 -28.13 49.81 13.43
CA ASN A 547 -29.26 50.74 13.25
C ASN A 547 -30.40 50.43 14.23
N GLU A 548 -30.54 49.18 14.66
CA GLU A 548 -31.58 48.77 15.62
C GLU A 548 -31.19 49.13 17.06
N HIS A 549 -29.89 49.14 17.36
CA HIS A 549 -29.35 49.47 18.67
C HIS A 549 -28.16 50.45 18.55
N PRO A 550 -28.41 51.75 18.32
CA PRO A 550 -27.36 52.74 18.04
C PRO A 550 -26.32 52.88 19.16
N ASP A 551 -26.71 52.58 20.40
CA ASP A 551 -25.84 52.66 21.58
C ASP A 551 -24.92 51.43 21.77
N LYS A 552 -25.14 50.36 21.00
CA LYS A 552 -24.41 49.10 21.13
C LYS A 552 -23.03 49.20 20.46
N ARG A 553 -21.98 49.38 21.27
CA ARG A 553 -20.58 49.41 20.81
C ARG A 553 -19.99 48.00 20.74
N SER A 554 -20.33 47.25 19.68
CA SER A 554 -19.85 45.88 19.47
C SER A 554 -18.84 45.79 18.30
N PRO A 555 -17.76 45.01 18.41
CA PRO A 555 -16.84 44.73 17.29
C PRO A 555 -17.43 43.72 16.28
N SER A 556 -18.60 43.17 16.57
CA SER A 556 -19.31 42.20 15.73
C SER A 556 -20.78 42.58 15.58
N LYS A 557 -21.34 42.24 14.43
CA LYS A 557 -22.74 42.47 14.08
C LYS A 557 -23.32 41.24 13.39
N THR A 558 -24.57 40.96 13.72
CA THR A 558 -25.32 39.83 13.19
C THR A 558 -26.63 40.36 12.61
N LYS A 559 -26.98 39.97 11.39
CA LYS A 559 -28.26 40.28 10.74
C LYS A 559 -28.86 39.02 10.15
N ILE A 560 -30.18 38.97 10.08
CA ILE A 560 -30.90 37.90 9.37
C ILE A 560 -31.37 38.45 8.02
N VAL A 561 -31.04 37.73 6.95
CA VAL A 561 -31.41 38.09 5.58
C VAL A 561 -32.27 36.98 4.99
N THR A 562 -33.53 37.29 4.65
CA THR A 562 -34.44 36.34 4.00
C THR A 562 -34.16 36.29 2.50
N VAL A 563 -33.85 35.10 1.99
CA VAL A 563 -33.55 34.84 0.58
C VAL A 563 -34.77 34.17 -0.08
N ASN A 564 -35.20 34.72 -1.23
CA ASN A 564 -36.39 34.26 -1.96
C ASN A 564 -36.08 33.23 -3.08
N GLY A 565 -35.00 32.45 -2.95
CA GLY A 565 -34.72 31.30 -3.84
C GLY A 565 -34.21 31.62 -5.26
N SER A 566 -34.11 32.89 -5.64
CA SER A 566 -33.54 33.33 -6.93
C SER A 566 -32.12 33.88 -6.78
N SER A 567 -31.36 33.87 -7.88
CA SER A 567 -29.99 34.40 -8.06
C SER A 567 -29.88 35.92 -7.92
N GLY A 568 -30.61 36.51 -6.96
CA GLY A 568 -30.51 37.91 -6.60
C GLY A 568 -29.23 38.20 -5.82
N LEU A 569 -28.71 39.42 -5.99
CA LEU A 569 -27.62 39.94 -5.19
C LEU A 569 -28.19 40.61 -3.92
N TYR A 570 -27.90 40.05 -2.75
CA TYR A 570 -28.35 40.56 -1.46
C TYR A 570 -27.21 41.35 -0.81
N CYS A 571 -27.34 42.68 -0.75
CA CYS A 571 -26.31 43.56 -0.22
C CYS A 571 -26.65 44.04 1.19
N GLN A 572 -25.63 44.12 2.03
CA GLN A 572 -25.67 44.68 3.38
C GLN A 572 -24.65 45.81 3.47
N ASP A 573 -25.14 47.02 3.69
CA ASP A 573 -24.30 48.18 3.93
C ASP A 573 -23.88 48.21 5.40
N GLU A 574 -22.57 48.36 5.61
CA GLU A 574 -21.95 48.34 6.92
C GLU A 574 -21.10 49.59 7.14
N THR A 575 -21.21 50.15 8.35
CA THR A 575 -20.43 51.31 8.79
C THR A 575 -19.64 50.91 10.03
N ALA A 576 -18.32 51.08 9.98
CA ALA A 576 -17.42 50.83 11.09
C ALA A 576 -16.86 52.15 11.62
N ASN A 577 -16.97 52.38 12.93
CA ASN A 577 -16.33 53.50 13.62
C ASN A 577 -15.01 53.04 14.25
N ILE A 578 -14.01 53.91 14.20
CA ILE A 578 -12.68 53.71 14.77
C ILE A 578 -12.67 54.23 16.21
N LYS A 579 -12.14 53.44 17.15
CA LYS A 579 -11.97 53.83 18.55
C LYS A 579 -11.01 55.01 18.69
N GLU A 580 -11.32 55.92 19.62
CA GLU A 580 -10.39 56.99 20.00
C GLU A 580 -9.19 56.40 20.75
N GLY A 581 -7.98 56.92 20.49
CA GLY A 581 -6.75 56.51 21.19
C GLY A 581 -6.11 55.19 20.73
N ILE A 582 -6.29 54.80 19.45
CA ILE A 582 -5.62 53.61 18.91
C ILE A 582 -4.15 53.89 18.64
N ASN A 583 -3.26 53.10 19.24
CA ASN A 583 -1.81 53.18 19.01
C ASN A 583 -1.35 52.39 17.77
N ASP A 584 -2.12 51.39 17.32
CA ASP A 584 -1.81 50.50 16.20
C ASP A 584 -2.52 50.97 14.91
N ILE A 585 -1.92 51.97 14.26
CA ILE A 585 -2.35 52.55 12.96
C ILE A 585 -1.61 51.97 11.75
N LEU A 586 -0.61 51.11 11.97
CA LEU A 586 0.22 50.53 10.90
C LEU A 586 -0.31 49.20 10.38
N SER A 587 -1.00 48.42 11.21
CA SER A 587 -1.54 47.13 10.78
C SER A 587 -2.96 47.25 10.20
N PRO A 588 -3.30 46.48 9.15
CA PRO A 588 -4.65 46.51 8.57
C PRO A 588 -5.70 46.01 9.56
N ILE A 589 -6.92 46.54 9.48
CA ILE A 589 -8.10 46.03 10.18
C ILE A 589 -8.67 44.88 9.34
N LYS A 590 -8.75 43.69 9.92
CA LYS A 590 -9.26 42.48 9.26
C LYS A 590 -10.69 42.21 9.71
N PHE A 591 -11.60 42.04 8.77
CA PHE A 591 -12.97 41.62 9.01
C PHE A 591 -13.17 40.18 8.56
N ARG A 592 -13.84 39.40 9.40
CA ARG A 592 -14.32 38.07 9.08
C ARG A 592 -15.81 38.14 8.81
N VAL A 593 -16.20 37.85 7.57
CA VAL A 593 -17.60 37.71 7.16
C VAL A 593 -17.93 36.23 7.05
N ASN A 594 -19.00 35.81 7.72
CA ASN A 594 -19.50 34.45 7.75
C ASN A 594 -21.02 34.44 7.55
N TYR A 595 -21.51 33.45 6.82
CA TYR A 595 -22.94 33.22 6.62
C TYR A 595 -23.30 31.86 7.21
N THR A 596 -24.42 31.78 7.93
CA THR A 596 -24.96 30.54 8.46
C THR A 596 -26.46 30.48 8.21
N LEU A 597 -27.06 29.30 8.12
CA LEU A 597 -28.52 29.17 7.99
C LEU A 597 -29.18 29.24 9.37
N GLU A 598 -30.35 29.88 9.45
CA GLU A 598 -31.09 30.03 10.72
C GLU A 598 -31.71 28.71 11.19
N ASN A 599 -32.27 27.91 10.27
CA ASN A 599 -32.84 26.61 10.56
C ASN A 599 -32.02 25.48 9.91
N ASP A 600 -31.16 24.84 10.71
CA ASP A 600 -30.46 23.60 10.35
C ASP A 600 -31.29 22.36 10.74
N SER A 601 -32.50 22.27 10.17
CA SER A 601 -33.36 21.09 10.30
C SER A 601 -32.88 19.98 9.38
N PHE A 602 -33.21 18.72 9.69
CA PHE A 602 -32.77 17.54 8.92
C PHE A 602 -33.14 17.57 7.42
N HIS A 603 -34.16 18.36 7.05
CA HIS A 603 -34.70 18.44 5.69
C HIS A 603 -34.33 19.76 4.97
N THR A 604 -33.50 20.61 5.58
CA THR A 604 -33.06 21.86 4.94
C THR A 604 -31.74 21.66 4.21
N PRO A 605 -31.50 22.40 3.11
CA PRO A 605 -30.19 22.42 2.47
C PRO A 605 -29.08 22.80 3.45
N ILE A 606 -27.86 22.34 3.18
CA ILE A 606 -26.67 22.65 4.00
C ILE A 606 -25.78 23.66 3.27
N LEU A 607 -25.14 24.57 4.01
CA LEU A 607 -24.17 25.50 3.42
C LEU A 607 -22.89 24.75 3.03
N ASN A 608 -22.31 25.07 1.87
CA ASN A 608 -21.00 24.55 1.49
C ASN A 608 -19.95 24.92 2.56
N LYS A 609 -19.02 24.00 2.88
CA LYS A 609 -18.07 24.11 4.00
C LYS A 609 -17.10 25.30 3.90
N THR A 610 -17.13 26.07 2.82
CA THR A 610 -16.30 27.25 2.60
C THR A 610 -17.09 28.44 2.08
N SER A 611 -17.50 29.35 2.97
CA SER A 611 -17.87 30.72 2.58
C SER A 611 -17.54 31.73 3.68
N VAL A 612 -16.33 31.64 4.25
CA VAL A 612 -15.76 32.72 5.07
C VAL A 612 -14.96 33.65 4.17
N LYS A 613 -15.30 34.94 4.14
CA LYS A 613 -14.53 35.96 3.41
C LYS A 613 -13.79 36.86 4.40
N LEU A 614 -12.48 36.99 4.20
CA LEU A 614 -11.64 37.95 4.92
C LEU A 614 -11.55 39.25 4.11
N ILE A 615 -11.81 40.37 4.78
CA ILE A 615 -11.76 41.72 4.18
C ILE A 615 -10.74 42.53 4.97
N THR A 616 -9.88 43.28 4.28
CA THR A 616 -8.84 44.11 4.90
C THR A 616 -9.12 45.58 4.66
N ALA A 617 -9.04 46.38 5.72
CA ALA A 617 -9.08 47.84 5.68
C ALA A 617 -7.71 48.42 6.07
N THR A 618 -7.17 49.35 5.27
CA THR A 618 -5.83 49.95 5.48
C THR A 618 -5.92 51.43 5.83
N PHE A 619 -5.04 51.88 6.72
CA PHE A 619 -4.88 53.30 7.07
C PHE A 619 -4.08 54.06 6.02
N GLN A 620 -4.23 55.39 5.98
CA GLN A 620 -3.40 56.27 5.17
C GLN A 620 -1.93 56.16 5.60
N LYS A 621 -1.03 56.01 4.63
CA LYS A 621 0.42 55.85 4.80
C LYS A 621 1.10 57.22 4.85
N GLU A 622 2.17 57.36 5.62
CA GLU A 622 3.00 58.59 5.68
C GLU A 622 3.94 58.69 4.46
N CYS A 623 3.41 59.06 3.30
CA CYS A 623 4.10 59.06 1.99
C CYS A 623 4.42 60.46 1.42
N GLY A 624 4.90 61.41 2.24
CA GLY A 624 5.21 62.75 1.73
C GLY A 624 3.98 63.55 1.28
N ALA A 625 4.19 64.57 0.44
CA ALA A 625 3.15 65.52 0.00
C ALA A 625 2.38 65.07 -1.26
N ASP A 626 2.87 64.03 -1.91
CA ASP A 626 2.36 63.39 -3.13
C ASP A 626 1.59 62.08 -2.86
N ASP A 627 1.39 61.73 -1.57
CA ASP A 627 0.59 60.59 -1.08
C ASP A 627 0.99 59.22 -1.68
N THR A 628 2.17 59.12 -2.30
CA THR A 628 2.65 57.92 -3.03
C THR A 628 4.00 57.48 -2.46
N CYS A 629 4.02 56.37 -1.70
CA CYS A 629 5.24 55.91 -1.07
C CYS A 629 6.18 55.24 -2.08
N GLU A 630 7.29 55.89 -2.41
CA GLU A 630 8.32 55.35 -3.31
C GLU A 630 9.45 54.67 -2.52
N SER A 631 9.45 53.33 -2.47
CA SER A 631 10.50 52.54 -1.82
C SER A 631 11.67 52.23 -2.76
N ASN A 632 12.85 51.99 -2.17
CA ASN A 632 14.05 51.56 -2.90
C ASN A 632 14.69 50.38 -2.18
N LEU A 633 14.12 49.20 -2.42
CA LEU A 633 14.51 47.93 -1.82
C LEU A 633 15.65 47.29 -2.62
N THR A 634 16.73 46.97 -1.92
CA THR A 634 17.88 46.25 -2.49
C THR A 634 18.10 44.96 -1.71
N LEU A 635 18.26 43.85 -2.44
CA LEU A 635 18.54 42.54 -1.88
C LEU A 635 19.94 42.08 -2.26
N SER A 636 20.65 41.51 -1.29
CA SER A 636 21.87 40.73 -1.52
C SER A 636 21.79 39.40 -0.75
N ALA A 637 22.16 38.30 -1.40
CA ALA A 637 22.10 36.95 -0.85
C ALA A 637 23.45 36.22 -1.05
N GLY A 638 23.86 35.45 -0.04
CA GLY A 638 25.08 34.65 -0.04
C GLY A 638 24.99 33.46 0.92
N THR A 639 26.08 32.70 1.06
CA THR A 639 26.19 31.57 1.99
C THR A 639 27.59 31.55 2.61
N ASP A 640 27.76 30.83 3.72
CA ASP A 640 28.98 30.73 4.51
C ASP A 640 30.00 29.70 3.98
N LEU A 641 29.67 29.04 2.86
CA LEU A 641 30.51 28.05 2.20
C LEU A 641 31.68 28.69 1.41
N SER A 642 32.78 27.93 1.23
CA SER A 642 33.91 28.35 0.40
C SER A 642 33.57 28.32 -1.10
N GLN A 643 33.90 29.39 -1.83
CA GLN A 643 33.75 29.47 -3.28
C GLN A 643 34.94 28.84 -4.02
N ASP A 644 34.66 28.18 -5.14
CA ASP A 644 35.65 27.73 -6.13
C ASP A 644 36.13 28.87 -7.05
N GLU A 645 37.15 28.63 -7.88
CA GLU A 645 37.66 29.59 -8.89
C GLU A 645 36.60 30.10 -9.88
N THR A 646 35.46 29.41 -9.99
CA THR A 646 34.29 29.76 -10.81
C THR A 646 33.19 30.53 -10.06
N GLY A 647 33.36 30.77 -8.74
CA GLY A 647 32.39 31.45 -7.89
C GLY A 647 31.25 30.57 -7.33
N ALA A 648 31.30 29.24 -7.54
CA ALA A 648 30.31 28.30 -7.03
C ALA A 648 30.67 27.75 -5.63
N TYR A 649 29.67 27.56 -4.76
CA TYR A 649 29.85 27.05 -3.40
C TYR A 649 29.88 25.51 -3.37
N LYS A 650 30.80 24.89 -2.60
CA LYS A 650 30.90 23.41 -2.47
C LYS A 650 30.34 22.90 -1.15
N ILE A 651 29.58 21.80 -1.22
CA ILE A 651 29.03 21.10 -0.05
C ILE A 651 29.67 19.72 0.08
N ASN A 652 30.37 19.48 1.19
CA ASN A 652 31.17 18.26 1.40
C ASN A 652 30.54 17.24 2.38
N LYS A 653 29.50 17.63 3.14
CA LYS A 653 28.86 16.77 4.16
C LYS A 653 27.34 17.00 4.22
N ILE A 654 26.56 15.93 4.38
CA ILE A 654 25.09 15.93 4.36
C ILE A 654 24.45 16.43 5.67
N ASN A 655 25.21 16.54 6.76
CA ASN A 655 24.70 17.00 8.06
C ASN A 655 25.13 18.44 8.39
N GLU A 656 25.64 19.20 7.42
CA GLU A 656 25.89 20.63 7.59
C GLU A 656 24.66 21.42 7.19
N ASP A 657 24.23 22.32 8.07
CA ASP A 657 23.15 23.25 7.81
C ASP A 657 23.54 24.14 6.62
N PHE A 658 22.77 24.12 5.54
CA PHE A 658 22.96 25.08 4.46
C PHE A 658 22.37 26.43 4.91
N ILE A 659 23.22 27.42 5.17
CA ILE A 659 22.79 28.74 5.64
C ILE A 659 22.79 29.71 4.47
N LEU A 660 21.62 30.25 4.16
CA LEU A 660 21.43 31.36 3.23
C LEU A 660 21.37 32.67 4.02
N GLU A 661 22.35 33.55 3.82
CA GLU A 661 22.38 34.89 4.39
C GLU A 661 21.81 35.90 3.39
N VAL A 662 20.72 36.57 3.76
CA VAL A 662 20.00 37.54 2.94
C VAL A 662 19.99 38.90 3.64
N ASN A 663 20.53 39.91 2.97
CA ASN A 663 20.56 41.29 3.40
C ASN A 663 19.63 42.12 2.53
N VAL A 664 18.60 42.70 3.16
CA VAL A 664 17.65 43.62 2.53
C VAL A 664 17.86 45.02 3.10
N SER A 665 17.92 46.03 2.24
CA SER A 665 17.94 47.43 2.68
C SER A 665 16.98 48.30 1.91
N ASN A 666 16.39 49.28 2.59
CA ASN A 666 15.50 50.27 1.98
C ASN A 666 16.17 51.64 2.03
N THR A 667 16.59 52.19 0.90
CA THR A 667 17.17 53.56 0.83
C THR A 667 16.17 54.62 0.38
N GLY A 668 14.92 54.22 0.11
CA GLY A 668 13.82 55.08 -0.32
C GLY A 668 12.89 55.43 0.84
N GLU A 669 11.65 55.77 0.53
CA GLU A 669 10.62 55.97 1.54
C GLU A 669 10.17 54.65 2.17
N SER A 670 9.41 54.73 3.26
CA SER A 670 8.94 53.58 4.03
C SER A 670 8.19 52.55 3.16
N ALA A 671 8.67 51.30 3.14
CA ALA A 671 8.07 50.21 2.37
C ALA A 671 7.02 49.46 3.22
N TYR A 672 5.74 49.55 2.84
CA TYR A 672 4.65 48.94 3.61
C TYR A 672 4.39 47.49 3.19
N GLU A 673 4.11 46.63 4.17
CA GLU A 673 3.99 45.17 3.98
C GLU A 673 5.17 44.57 3.20
N ALA A 674 6.41 44.98 3.54
CA ALA A 674 7.60 44.46 2.91
C ALA A 674 7.82 42.99 3.30
N LYS A 675 7.99 42.13 2.28
CA LYS A 675 8.17 40.68 2.43
C LYS A 675 9.35 40.18 1.60
N LEU A 676 10.10 39.23 2.17
CA LEU A 676 11.11 38.44 1.47
C LEU A 676 10.52 37.10 1.05
N PHE A 677 10.79 36.68 -0.18
CA PHE A 677 10.42 35.40 -0.76
C PHE A 677 11.69 34.62 -1.13
N VAL A 678 11.77 33.37 -0.73
CA VAL A 678 12.89 32.48 -1.05
C VAL A 678 12.35 31.19 -1.67
N ILE A 679 12.64 31.01 -2.95
CA ILE A 679 12.31 29.81 -3.72
C ILE A 679 13.52 28.88 -3.69
N TYR A 680 13.31 27.63 -3.29
CA TYR A 680 14.34 26.60 -3.18
C TYR A 680 13.84 25.27 -3.78
N PRO A 681 14.75 24.41 -4.31
CA PRO A 681 14.39 23.12 -4.87
C PRO A 681 13.98 22.13 -3.77
N LYS A 682 13.23 21.06 -4.14
CA LYS A 682 12.83 19.97 -3.22
C LYS A 682 14.01 19.22 -2.58
N THR A 683 15.22 19.46 -3.07
CA THR A 683 16.46 18.93 -2.49
C THR A 683 16.85 19.63 -1.20
N LEU A 684 16.25 20.78 -0.90
CA LEU A 684 16.38 21.47 0.39
C LEU A 684 15.05 21.45 1.15
N SER A 685 15.13 21.40 2.47
CA SER A 685 13.99 21.59 3.38
C SER A 685 14.30 22.73 4.35
N TYR A 686 13.38 23.70 4.47
CA TYR A 686 13.56 24.82 5.38
C TYR A 686 13.39 24.40 6.84
N ILE A 687 14.39 24.68 7.69
CA ILE A 687 14.38 24.34 9.11
C ILE A 687 13.86 25.52 9.94
N ALA A 688 14.59 26.64 9.90
CA ALA A 688 14.35 27.78 10.78
C ALA A 688 15.13 29.04 10.36
N LEU A 689 14.73 30.18 10.92
CA LEU A 689 15.52 31.40 10.92
C LEU A 689 16.53 31.35 12.08
N LYS A 690 17.81 31.58 11.81
CA LYS A 690 18.87 31.62 12.83
C LYS A 690 18.88 33.01 13.49
N ASN A 691 18.41 33.09 14.74
CA ASN A 691 18.39 34.34 15.49
C ASN A 691 19.80 34.69 15.98
N ASP A 692 20.46 35.64 15.32
CA ASP A 692 21.53 36.40 15.97
C ASP A 692 20.88 37.31 17.03
N ARG A 693 21.49 37.42 18.22
CA ARG A 693 20.97 38.17 19.39
C ARG A 693 20.65 39.67 19.13
N ASN A 694 20.88 40.16 17.91
CA ASN A 694 20.66 41.54 17.46
C ASN A 694 19.51 41.70 16.44
N ILE A 695 18.80 40.63 16.07
CA ILE A 695 17.58 40.72 15.26
C ILE A 695 16.40 40.71 16.23
N SER A 696 15.68 41.83 16.29
CA SER A 696 14.48 41.98 17.12
C SER A 696 13.46 40.89 16.80
N ASP A 697 12.65 40.50 17.79
CA ASP A 697 11.50 39.57 17.71
C ASP A 697 10.41 39.93 16.66
N SER A 698 10.71 40.82 15.70
CA SER A 698 9.80 41.42 14.73
C SER A 698 9.71 40.67 13.39
N VAL A 699 10.69 39.84 13.02
CA VAL A 699 10.67 39.10 11.73
C VAL A 699 10.08 37.72 11.93
N LYS A 700 8.98 37.43 11.23
CA LYS A 700 8.34 36.11 11.23
C LYS A 700 8.39 35.52 9.82
N CYS A 701 8.87 34.29 9.72
CA CYS A 701 8.89 33.54 8.47
C CYS A 701 7.84 32.41 8.51
N PHE A 702 7.08 32.26 7.44
CA PHE A 702 6.07 31.24 7.25
C PHE A 702 6.33 30.51 5.93
N PHE A 703 5.96 29.23 5.88
CA PHE A 703 6.04 28.41 4.68
C PHE A 703 4.62 28.14 4.18
N THR A 704 4.41 28.35 2.87
CA THR A 704 3.09 28.17 2.25
C THR A 704 3.02 26.95 1.32
N ASN A 705 4.18 26.44 0.87
CA ASN A 705 4.37 25.24 0.03
C ASN A 705 5.68 24.52 0.46
N GLU A 706 5.93 23.28 0.01
CA GLU A 706 7.21 22.55 0.25
C GLU A 706 8.47 23.27 -0.28
N THR A 707 8.35 24.32 -1.12
CA THR A 707 9.48 24.95 -1.85
C THR A 707 9.53 26.49 -1.78
N LEU A 708 8.74 27.13 -0.90
CA LEU A 708 8.69 28.60 -0.76
C LEU A 708 8.66 29.04 0.71
N VAL A 709 9.63 29.88 1.11
CA VAL A 709 9.63 30.59 2.41
C VAL A 709 9.26 32.06 2.20
N ILE A 710 8.37 32.57 3.04
CA ILE A 710 7.96 33.99 3.06
C ILE A 710 8.30 34.58 4.44
N CYS A 711 9.09 35.64 4.48
CA CYS A 711 9.43 36.35 5.71
C CYS A 711 8.86 37.78 5.71
N ASP A 712 8.13 38.14 6.77
CA ASP A 712 7.65 39.50 7.00
C ASP A 712 8.81 40.35 7.55
N ILE A 713 9.35 41.25 6.72
CA ILE A 713 10.57 42.02 7.04
C ILE A 713 10.27 43.44 7.54
N GLY A 714 9.03 43.92 7.42
CA GLY A 714 8.61 45.18 8.04
C GLY A 714 7.27 45.70 7.53
N ASN A 715 6.49 46.32 8.41
CA ASN A 715 5.28 47.05 8.04
C ASN A 715 5.13 48.35 8.86
N PRO A 716 5.71 49.47 8.39
CA PRO A 716 6.60 49.57 7.25
C PRO A 716 8.05 49.20 7.59
N LEU A 717 8.82 48.81 6.58
CA LEU A 717 10.27 48.85 6.62
C LEU A 717 10.71 50.30 6.41
N GLN A 718 11.18 50.94 7.48
CA GLN A 718 11.51 52.37 7.50
C GLN A 718 12.59 52.75 6.48
N LYS A 719 12.63 54.04 6.13
CA LYS A 719 13.73 54.62 5.36
C LYS A 719 15.08 54.35 6.03
N ASP A 720 16.05 53.95 5.23
CA ASP A 720 17.42 53.57 5.60
C ASP A 720 17.54 52.33 6.51
N ALA A 721 16.45 51.58 6.70
CA ALA A 721 16.47 50.34 7.47
C ALA A 721 17.20 49.22 6.72
N LYS A 722 17.93 48.40 7.49
CA LYS A 722 18.64 47.20 7.01
C LYS A 722 18.21 45.98 7.81
N VAL A 723 17.91 44.89 7.11
CA VAL A 723 17.50 43.61 7.69
C VAL A 723 18.44 42.53 7.16
N ASN A 724 19.14 41.85 8.06
CA ASN A 724 19.96 40.68 7.76
C ASN A 724 19.21 39.44 8.28
N LEU A 725 19.03 38.43 7.43
CA LEU A 725 18.37 37.17 7.77
C LEU A 725 19.27 36.00 7.41
N LYS A 726 19.38 35.04 8.32
CA LYS A 726 20.09 33.77 8.10
C LYS A 726 19.10 32.62 8.12
N LEU A 727 18.74 32.13 6.94
CA LEU A 727 17.79 31.04 6.76
C LEU A 727 18.54 29.70 6.72
N ARG A 728 18.11 28.75 7.55
CA ARG A 728 18.73 27.43 7.68
C ARG A 728 17.96 26.38 6.89
N PHE A 729 18.64 25.63 6.04
CA PHE A 729 18.08 24.55 5.22
C PHE A 729 18.79 23.22 5.50
N GLU A 730 18.04 22.11 5.42
CA GLU A 730 18.53 20.73 5.41
C GLU A 730 18.59 20.20 3.97
N ILE A 731 19.58 19.37 3.64
CA ILE A 731 19.71 18.76 2.31
C ILE A 731 19.09 17.37 2.31
N SER A 732 18.17 17.11 1.38
CA SER A 732 17.55 15.81 1.18
C SER A 732 18.54 14.78 0.64
N LYS A 733 18.51 13.58 1.23
CA LYS A 733 19.48 12.49 0.99
C LYS A 733 19.26 11.75 -0.33
N ASP A 734 18.05 11.85 -0.89
CA ASP A 734 17.64 11.17 -2.13
C ASP A 734 17.78 12.04 -3.39
N SER A 735 18.41 13.21 -3.25
CA SER A 735 18.56 14.17 -4.35
C SER A 735 19.41 13.63 -5.51
N LYS A 736 18.87 13.69 -6.74
CA LYS A 736 19.61 13.47 -7.99
C LYS A 736 20.36 14.71 -8.47
N ASP A 737 20.06 15.88 -7.91
CA ASP A 737 20.58 17.14 -8.41
C ASP A 737 22.04 17.35 -8.00
N GLN A 738 22.87 17.72 -8.97
CA GLN A 738 24.27 18.11 -8.75
C GLN A 738 24.42 19.58 -8.36
N GLN A 739 23.41 20.40 -8.66
CA GLN A 739 23.40 21.85 -8.43
C GLN A 739 22.13 22.27 -7.70
N ILE A 740 22.30 23.09 -6.66
CA ILE A 740 21.22 23.66 -5.86
C ILE A 740 21.08 25.14 -6.24
N LEU A 741 19.89 25.55 -6.67
CA LEU A 741 19.58 26.90 -7.11
C LEU A 741 18.59 27.57 -6.15
N LEU A 742 19.01 28.57 -5.39
CA LEU A 742 18.12 29.33 -4.51
C LEU A 742 17.87 30.73 -5.07
N SER A 743 16.61 31.06 -5.35
CA SER A 743 16.21 32.37 -5.87
C SER A 743 15.47 33.15 -4.79
N SER A 744 16.03 34.30 -4.40
CA SER A 744 15.47 35.17 -3.38
C SER A 744 15.01 36.49 -4.00
N PHE A 745 13.83 36.99 -3.61
CA PHE A 745 13.32 38.29 -4.05
C PHE A 745 12.48 39.00 -2.99
N VAL A 746 12.42 40.33 -3.02
CA VAL A 746 11.66 41.16 -2.08
C VAL A 746 10.53 41.90 -2.79
N ASN A 747 9.37 41.99 -2.15
CA ASN A 747 8.21 42.73 -2.65
C ASN A 747 7.53 43.54 -1.54
N SER A 748 6.86 44.64 -1.90
CA SER A 748 6.10 45.49 -0.98
C SER A 748 4.84 46.06 -1.65
N THR A 749 3.97 46.70 -0.88
CA THR A 749 2.79 47.42 -1.42
C THR A 749 3.07 48.87 -1.79
N SER A 750 4.32 49.33 -1.61
CA SER A 750 4.80 50.65 -2.02
C SER A 750 5.28 50.61 -3.48
N THR A 751 5.38 51.76 -4.16
CA THR A 751 5.92 51.83 -5.53
C THR A 751 7.43 51.64 -5.49
N GLU A 752 7.93 50.60 -6.14
CA GLU A 752 9.34 50.20 -6.03
C GLU A 752 10.18 50.80 -7.16
N LEU A 753 11.22 51.57 -6.80
CA LEU A 753 12.13 52.22 -7.75
C LEU A 753 13.33 51.34 -8.15
N SER A 754 13.69 50.36 -7.33
CA SER A 754 14.86 49.50 -7.54
C SER A 754 14.60 48.38 -8.55
N LYS A 755 15.63 48.07 -9.37
CA LYS A 755 15.67 46.84 -10.18
C LYS A 755 16.43 45.69 -9.51
N LYS A 756 17.09 45.94 -8.37
CA LYS A 756 17.92 44.95 -7.64
C LYS A 756 17.14 44.32 -6.49
N THR A 757 15.96 43.80 -6.79
CA THR A 757 15.06 43.19 -5.81
C THR A 757 15.19 41.68 -5.72
N SER A 758 16.01 41.04 -6.57
CA SER A 758 16.20 39.59 -6.61
C SER A 758 17.65 39.18 -6.84
N GLN A 759 18.02 38.01 -6.32
CA GLN A 759 19.32 37.37 -6.52
C GLN A 759 19.20 35.84 -6.42
N THR A 760 20.05 35.14 -7.16
CA THR A 760 20.12 33.68 -7.16
C THR A 760 21.50 33.19 -6.68
N VAL A 761 21.50 32.17 -5.81
CA VAL A 761 22.70 31.50 -5.27
C VAL A 761 22.79 30.08 -5.83
N VAL A 762 23.98 29.67 -6.30
CA VAL A 762 24.25 28.34 -6.87
C VAL A 762 25.26 27.58 -6.00
N ALA A 763 24.93 26.37 -5.56
CA ALA A 763 25.82 25.47 -4.82
C ALA A 763 25.95 24.11 -5.51
N ILE A 764 27.13 23.49 -5.45
CA ILE A 764 27.47 22.19 -6.06
C ILE A 764 27.67 21.13 -4.97
N LEU A 765 27.01 19.99 -5.11
CA LEU A 765 27.04 18.87 -4.17
C LEU A 765 28.10 17.82 -4.56
N GLN A 766 29.03 17.47 -3.65
CA GLN A 766 30.00 16.39 -3.87
C GLN A 766 29.57 15.11 -3.13
N LYS A 767 29.40 14.00 -3.86
CA LYS A 767 28.98 12.70 -3.30
C LYS A 767 30.18 11.75 -3.15
N ILE A 768 30.29 11.08 -2.00
CA ILE A 768 31.39 10.14 -1.68
C ILE A 768 30.80 8.76 -1.33
N ALA A 769 31.16 7.73 -2.09
CA ALA A 769 30.71 6.35 -1.87
C ALA A 769 31.67 5.60 -0.92
N LYS A 770 31.11 4.83 0.02
CA LYS A 770 31.86 3.93 0.91
C LYS A 770 31.19 2.57 0.95
N PHE A 771 31.90 1.52 0.56
CA PHE A 771 31.32 0.17 0.49
C PHE A 771 32.35 -0.92 0.81
N GLN A 772 31.88 -2.13 1.09
CA GLN A 772 32.70 -3.29 1.44
C GLN A 772 32.18 -4.54 0.74
N ILE A 773 33.06 -5.32 0.11
CA ILE A 773 32.74 -6.66 -0.38
C ILE A 773 33.28 -7.76 0.55
N ARG A 774 32.51 -8.84 0.73
CA ARG A 774 32.88 -10.06 1.45
C ARG A 774 32.50 -11.27 0.59
N GLY A 775 33.18 -12.40 0.78
CA GLY A 775 32.88 -13.63 0.05
C GLY A 775 33.00 -14.87 0.93
N LYS A 776 32.16 -15.87 0.68
CA LYS A 776 32.20 -17.19 1.33
C LYS A 776 31.95 -18.27 0.30
N ALA A 777 32.63 -19.41 0.42
CA ALA A 777 32.43 -20.56 -0.44
C ALA A 777 32.14 -21.83 0.37
N SER A 778 31.53 -22.82 -0.27
CA SER A 778 31.43 -24.19 0.27
C SER A 778 32.82 -24.71 0.61
N SER A 779 33.01 -25.19 1.85
CA SER A 779 34.31 -25.67 2.33
C SER A 779 34.25 -27.16 2.65
N ASN A 780 35.37 -27.85 2.49
CA ASN A 780 35.54 -29.28 2.77
C ASN A 780 34.66 -30.22 1.94
N LEU A 781 34.85 -30.18 0.63
CA LEU A 781 34.21 -31.13 -0.29
C LEU A 781 35.06 -32.38 -0.45
N PHE A 782 34.43 -33.51 -0.78
CA PHE A 782 35.13 -34.73 -1.16
C PHE A 782 34.87 -35.05 -2.63
N TYR A 783 35.91 -35.46 -3.37
CA TYR A 783 35.79 -35.95 -4.73
C TYR A 783 36.23 -37.41 -4.82
N GLY A 784 35.40 -38.22 -5.49
CA GLY A 784 35.54 -39.67 -5.58
C GLY A 784 34.68 -40.25 -6.71
N GLY A 785 34.58 -41.57 -6.77
CA GLY A 785 33.79 -42.28 -7.80
C GLY A 785 34.57 -42.71 -9.05
N ARG A 786 33.85 -43.25 -10.04
CA ARG A 786 34.41 -43.74 -11.30
C ARG A 786 34.63 -42.59 -12.28
N VAL A 787 35.67 -42.67 -13.10
CA VAL A 787 35.93 -41.65 -14.14
C VAL A 787 34.93 -41.84 -15.29
N ILE A 788 33.95 -40.95 -15.38
CA ILE A 788 32.93 -40.89 -16.44
C ILE A 788 33.36 -39.84 -17.46
N GLY A 789 33.30 -40.18 -18.75
CA GLY A 789 33.58 -39.24 -19.84
C GLY A 789 32.43 -38.26 -20.06
N GLU A 790 32.73 -37.06 -20.55
CA GLU A 790 31.76 -35.97 -20.76
C GLU A 790 30.50 -36.38 -21.54
N SER A 791 30.65 -37.17 -22.61
CA SER A 791 29.52 -37.65 -23.43
C SER A 791 28.65 -38.73 -22.78
N ALA A 792 29.06 -39.25 -21.61
CA ALA A 792 28.36 -40.29 -20.88
C ALA A 792 27.66 -39.78 -19.62
N ILE A 793 27.77 -38.48 -19.32
CA ILE A 793 27.08 -37.83 -18.20
C ILE A 793 25.72 -37.37 -18.70
N ASN A 794 24.65 -37.88 -18.07
CA ASN A 794 23.27 -37.53 -18.45
C ASN A 794 22.57 -36.67 -17.40
N HIS A 795 23.04 -36.72 -16.14
CA HIS A 795 22.44 -35.99 -15.03
C HIS A 795 23.43 -35.10 -14.27
N LEU A 796 22.93 -34.04 -13.63
CA LEU A 796 23.77 -33.08 -12.89
C LEU A 796 24.45 -33.70 -11.66
N ASP A 797 23.78 -34.65 -10.99
CA ASP A 797 24.29 -35.42 -9.84
C ASP A 797 25.52 -36.28 -10.20
N GLU A 798 25.62 -36.75 -11.44
CA GLU A 798 26.77 -37.55 -11.91
C GLU A 798 28.06 -36.72 -12.10
N VAL A 799 27.96 -35.38 -12.16
CA VAL A 799 29.12 -34.48 -12.33
C VAL A 799 29.99 -34.44 -11.07
N GLY A 800 29.34 -34.36 -9.90
CA GLY A 800 29.98 -34.26 -8.59
C GLY A 800 29.26 -33.34 -7.61
N ALA A 801 29.88 -33.13 -6.46
CA ALA A 801 29.30 -32.37 -5.35
C ALA A 801 29.01 -30.89 -5.69
N ARG A 802 27.94 -30.36 -5.11
CA ARG A 802 27.53 -28.97 -5.33
C ARG A 802 28.42 -27.97 -4.59
N VAL A 803 28.86 -26.94 -5.30
CA VAL A 803 29.73 -25.86 -4.81
C VAL A 803 29.01 -24.53 -4.97
N ILE A 804 28.87 -23.80 -3.86
CA ILE A 804 28.21 -22.49 -3.84
C ILE A 804 29.24 -21.44 -3.40
N HIS A 805 29.45 -20.42 -4.22
CA HIS A 805 30.21 -19.23 -3.86
C HIS A 805 29.24 -18.06 -3.71
N LYS A 806 29.31 -17.39 -2.56
CA LYS A 806 28.44 -16.27 -2.15
C LYS A 806 29.28 -15.02 -2.00
N TYR A 807 28.88 -13.92 -2.62
CA TYR A 807 29.51 -12.61 -2.46
C TYR A 807 28.53 -11.60 -1.91
N GLN A 808 28.89 -10.93 -0.82
CA GLN A 808 28.08 -9.93 -0.16
C GLN A 808 28.71 -8.54 -0.34
N ILE A 809 27.91 -7.56 -0.79
CA ILE A 809 28.31 -6.17 -1.00
C ILE A 809 27.51 -5.29 -0.03
N ASP A 810 28.21 -4.60 0.86
CA ASP A 810 27.62 -3.73 1.89
C ASP A 810 27.83 -2.26 1.54
N ASN A 811 26.75 -1.47 1.54
CA ASN A 811 26.84 -0.02 1.42
C ASN A 811 26.98 0.63 2.80
N ASN A 812 28.23 0.90 3.18
CA ASN A 812 28.59 1.58 4.43
C ASN A 812 28.61 3.12 4.29
N GLY A 813 28.16 3.65 3.15
CA GLY A 813 28.16 5.06 2.80
C GLY A 813 26.93 5.81 3.32
N GLN A 814 26.93 7.13 3.10
CA GLN A 814 25.79 7.98 3.45
C GLN A 814 24.79 8.16 2.30
N TRP A 815 25.11 7.61 1.13
CA TRP A 815 24.35 7.77 -0.11
C TRP A 815 23.90 6.42 -0.64
N ASP A 816 22.75 6.40 -1.31
CA ASP A 816 22.34 5.26 -2.14
C ASP A 816 23.26 5.16 -3.36
N LEU A 817 23.75 3.96 -3.65
CA LEU A 817 24.62 3.70 -4.80
C LEU A 817 23.79 3.19 -5.97
N LEU A 818 23.92 3.83 -7.13
CA LEU A 818 23.22 3.44 -8.36
C LEU A 818 24.20 2.75 -9.32
N ASN A 819 23.71 1.73 -10.03
CA ASN A 819 24.46 0.97 -11.04
C ASN A 819 25.84 0.48 -10.54
N VAL A 820 25.84 -0.23 -9.40
CA VAL A 820 27.03 -0.87 -8.86
C VAL A 820 27.33 -2.13 -9.68
N LYS A 821 28.51 -2.19 -10.29
CA LYS A 821 28.94 -3.29 -11.14
C LYS A 821 29.90 -4.20 -10.39
N VAL A 822 29.59 -5.48 -10.31
CA VAL A 822 30.41 -6.52 -9.69
C VAL A 822 30.92 -7.46 -10.77
N SER A 823 32.23 -7.50 -10.98
CA SER A 823 32.88 -8.39 -11.94
C SER A 823 33.54 -9.56 -11.22
N ILE A 824 33.18 -10.79 -11.55
CA ILE A 824 33.64 -12.02 -10.87
C ILE A 824 34.37 -12.90 -11.86
N LYS A 825 35.63 -13.24 -11.56
CA LYS A 825 36.44 -14.18 -12.33
C LYS A 825 36.19 -15.61 -11.84
N TRP A 826 35.58 -16.43 -12.69
CA TRP A 826 35.13 -17.78 -12.34
C TRP A 826 35.99 -18.89 -12.99
N PRO A 827 36.61 -19.80 -12.21
CA PRO A 827 37.50 -20.85 -12.73
C PRO A 827 36.72 -22.05 -13.30
N LEU A 828 36.39 -21.96 -14.59
CA LEU A 828 35.57 -22.95 -15.30
C LEU A 828 36.32 -24.25 -15.65
N GLN A 829 37.55 -24.14 -16.15
CA GLN A 829 38.36 -25.27 -16.62
C GLN A 829 39.78 -25.24 -16.06
N VAL A 830 40.40 -26.41 -15.89
CA VAL A 830 41.82 -26.53 -15.57
C VAL A 830 42.65 -26.13 -16.79
N SER A 831 43.58 -25.20 -16.61
CA SER A 831 44.46 -24.73 -17.68
C SER A 831 45.51 -25.79 -18.02
N PRO A 832 45.79 -26.09 -19.31
CA PRO A 832 46.90 -26.96 -19.71
C PRO A 832 48.30 -26.36 -19.46
N GLY A 833 48.35 -25.13 -18.94
CA GLY A 833 49.58 -24.39 -18.68
C GLY A 833 50.26 -23.89 -19.96
N PRO A 834 51.26 -23.00 -19.82
CA PRO A 834 51.94 -22.39 -20.97
C PRO A 834 52.77 -23.38 -21.80
N ALA A 835 53.07 -24.58 -21.27
CA ALA A 835 53.88 -25.58 -21.95
C ALA A 835 53.15 -26.36 -23.06
N ARG A 836 51.80 -26.37 -23.09
CA ARG A 836 50.99 -27.07 -24.10
C ARG A 836 49.67 -26.31 -24.41
N PRO A 837 49.73 -25.13 -25.04
CA PRO A 837 48.57 -24.25 -25.23
C PRO A 837 47.46 -24.83 -26.13
N ASN A 838 47.78 -25.82 -26.98
CA ASN A 838 46.81 -26.44 -27.91
C ASN A 838 46.03 -27.63 -27.32
N ARG A 839 46.23 -27.98 -26.03
CA ARG A 839 45.47 -29.06 -25.39
C ARG A 839 44.14 -28.49 -24.86
N PRO A 840 42.97 -29.10 -25.14
CA PRO A 840 41.72 -28.63 -24.57
C PRO A 840 41.75 -28.75 -23.02
N GLY A 841 41.21 -27.73 -22.36
CA GLY A 841 41.06 -27.69 -20.90
C GLY A 841 40.05 -28.75 -20.43
N LYS A 842 40.21 -29.25 -19.20
CA LYS A 842 39.25 -30.15 -18.56
C LYS A 842 38.35 -29.36 -17.62
N TRP A 843 37.07 -29.71 -17.51
CA TRP A 843 36.11 -29.07 -16.61
C TRP A 843 36.58 -29.09 -15.15
N LEU A 844 36.38 -27.97 -14.43
CA LEU A 844 36.71 -27.81 -13.01
C LEU A 844 35.47 -27.49 -12.17
N LEU A 845 34.93 -26.26 -12.27
CA LEU A 845 33.67 -25.85 -11.66
C LEU A 845 32.62 -25.63 -12.75
N TYR A 846 31.74 -26.61 -12.90
CA TYR A 846 30.67 -26.59 -13.87
C TYR A 846 29.50 -25.73 -13.40
N LEU A 847 29.13 -24.69 -14.14
CA LEU A 847 28.03 -23.80 -13.77
C LEU A 847 26.67 -24.45 -14.00
N GLU A 848 25.86 -24.57 -12.93
CA GLU A 848 24.51 -25.14 -13.00
C GLU A 848 23.51 -24.15 -13.61
N SER A 849 23.61 -22.89 -13.22
CA SER A 849 22.67 -21.83 -13.61
C SER A 849 23.39 -20.48 -13.66
N LEU A 850 22.71 -19.46 -14.19
CA LEU A 850 23.18 -18.09 -14.03
C LEU A 850 23.26 -17.72 -12.54
N PRO A 851 24.22 -16.86 -12.14
CA PRO A 851 24.28 -16.33 -10.79
C PRO A 851 22.99 -15.61 -10.41
N GLN A 852 22.57 -15.78 -9.16
CA GLN A 852 21.36 -15.19 -8.63
C GLN A 852 21.72 -14.07 -7.65
N LEU A 853 21.05 -12.92 -7.80
CA LEU A 853 21.19 -11.77 -6.92
C LEU A 853 20.06 -11.78 -5.89
N TYR A 854 20.42 -11.60 -4.62
CA TYR A 854 19.51 -11.57 -3.47
C TYR A 854 19.73 -10.30 -2.66
N GLY A 855 18.67 -9.83 -2.01
CA GLY A 855 18.73 -8.70 -1.08
C GLY A 855 17.38 -8.01 -0.91
N VAL A 856 17.27 -7.16 0.11
CA VAL A 856 16.03 -6.43 0.38
C VAL A 856 15.91 -5.26 -0.59
N ASN A 857 14.85 -5.24 -1.42
CA ASN A 857 14.59 -4.18 -2.42
C ASN A 857 15.76 -3.97 -3.40
N ILE A 858 16.45 -5.05 -3.78
CA ILE A 858 17.59 -5.01 -4.70
C ILE A 858 17.16 -5.57 -6.06
N GLU A 859 17.28 -4.72 -7.08
CA GLU A 859 17.13 -5.12 -8.49
C GLU A 859 18.49 -5.16 -9.16
N GLY A 860 18.72 -6.22 -9.93
CA GLY A 860 19.93 -6.37 -10.72
C GLY A 860 19.93 -7.67 -11.49
N TYR A 861 20.89 -7.79 -12.39
CA TYR A 861 21.03 -8.97 -13.25
C TYR A 861 22.50 -9.33 -13.38
N CYS A 862 22.77 -10.61 -13.60
CA CYS A 862 24.10 -11.14 -13.84
C CYS A 862 24.17 -11.73 -15.26
N THR A 863 25.22 -11.39 -15.99
CA THR A 863 25.52 -11.92 -17.32
C THR A 863 26.88 -12.60 -17.32
N LEU A 864 27.02 -13.62 -18.16
CA LEU A 864 28.31 -14.22 -18.49
C LEU A 864 28.89 -13.44 -19.69
N LEU A 865 30.15 -13.03 -19.59
CA LEU A 865 30.85 -12.36 -20.68
C LEU A 865 31.62 -13.40 -21.50
N GLY A 866 31.26 -13.53 -22.80
CA GLY A 866 31.86 -14.49 -23.74
C GLY A 866 30.86 -15.50 -24.31
N ASP A 867 31.34 -16.47 -25.09
CA ASP A 867 30.49 -17.46 -25.81
C ASP A 867 30.01 -18.64 -24.93
N THR A 868 30.23 -18.59 -23.62
CA THR A 868 29.90 -19.69 -22.69
C THR A 868 28.47 -19.58 -22.17
N LYS A 869 27.77 -20.71 -22.07
CA LYS A 869 26.38 -20.78 -21.57
C LYS A 869 26.35 -21.48 -20.21
N PRO A 870 25.44 -21.11 -19.30
CA PRO A 870 25.20 -21.93 -18.10
C PRO A 870 24.71 -23.31 -18.53
N ASN A 871 25.13 -24.37 -17.82
CA ASN A 871 24.75 -25.75 -18.13
C ASN A 871 24.90 -26.12 -19.63
N GLU A 872 26.10 -25.95 -20.21
CA GLU A 872 26.36 -26.19 -21.64
C GLU A 872 25.95 -27.58 -22.15
N LEU A 873 25.92 -28.57 -21.26
CA LEU A 873 25.59 -29.96 -21.57
C LEU A 873 24.08 -30.24 -21.43
N SER A 874 23.27 -29.23 -21.08
CA SER A 874 21.81 -29.34 -20.90
C SER A 874 21.41 -30.51 -19.98
N LEU A 875 22.15 -30.69 -18.89
CA LEU A 875 21.94 -31.77 -17.94
C LEU A 875 20.75 -31.44 -17.02
N ASN A 876 19.93 -32.44 -16.73
CA ASN A 876 18.80 -32.34 -15.79
C ASN A 876 19.10 -33.12 -14.52
N MET A 877 18.50 -32.73 -13.39
CA MET A 877 18.53 -33.54 -12.17
C MET A 877 17.81 -34.87 -12.39
N SER A 878 18.31 -35.96 -11.79
CA SER A 878 17.62 -37.24 -11.77
C SER A 878 16.29 -37.14 -10.99
N LYS A 879 15.23 -37.82 -11.45
CA LYS A 879 13.91 -37.81 -10.78
C LYS A 879 14.01 -38.58 -9.46
N GLY A 880 14.06 -37.87 -8.33
CA GLY A 880 14.03 -38.50 -7.00
C GLY A 880 14.72 -37.75 -5.86
N HIS A 881 15.52 -36.71 -6.13
CA HIS A 881 16.28 -35.98 -5.10
C HIS A 881 15.88 -34.50 -4.99
N ASP A 882 14.88 -34.21 -4.16
CA ASP A 882 14.52 -32.85 -3.70
C ASP A 882 14.94 -32.61 -2.22
N GLU A 883 15.88 -33.41 -1.68
CA GLU A 883 16.45 -33.19 -0.34
C GLU A 883 17.86 -32.59 -0.39
N PRO A 884 18.25 -31.74 0.59
CA PRO A 884 19.59 -31.18 0.65
C PRO A 884 20.62 -32.25 1.00
N GLU A 885 21.39 -32.72 0.01
CA GLU A 885 22.54 -33.59 0.20
C GLU A 885 23.67 -32.87 0.95
N ASN A 886 23.55 -32.87 2.27
CA ASN A 886 24.66 -32.77 3.21
C ASN A 886 24.29 -33.61 4.43
N LEU A 887 24.23 -34.94 4.29
CA LEU A 887 24.32 -35.92 5.39
C LEU A 887 24.43 -37.37 4.86
N MET A 888 25.53 -38.01 5.26
CA MET A 888 25.84 -39.45 5.38
C MET A 888 24.99 -40.52 4.64
N MET A 889 25.67 -41.18 3.69
CA MET A 889 25.70 -42.62 3.37
C MET A 889 24.46 -43.47 3.72
N SER A 890 23.67 -43.84 2.71
CA SER A 890 22.83 -45.03 2.74
C SER A 890 23.68 -46.28 2.42
N ASN A 891 23.55 -47.31 3.27
CA ASN A 891 24.13 -48.64 3.05
C ASN A 891 23.20 -49.46 2.15
N GLU A 892 23.27 -49.31 0.83
CA GLU A 892 22.71 -50.30 -0.09
C GLU A 892 23.76 -50.62 -1.16
N PHE A 893 24.46 -51.73 -0.94
CA PHE A 893 25.29 -52.38 -1.95
C PHE A 893 24.43 -53.34 -2.75
N ASP A 894 24.08 -52.96 -3.98
CA ASP A 894 23.66 -53.92 -4.99
C ASP A 894 24.91 -54.57 -5.63
N GLU A 895 24.98 -55.88 -5.49
CA GLU A 895 25.96 -56.74 -6.18
C GLU A 895 25.76 -56.64 -7.69
N PHE A 896 26.65 -55.93 -8.38
CA PHE A 896 26.82 -56.09 -9.82
C PHE A 896 28.23 -56.56 -10.17
N ASN A 897 28.25 -57.74 -10.79
CA ASN A 897 29.39 -58.53 -11.19
C ASN A 897 30.54 -57.72 -11.81
N GLN A 898 31.74 -57.96 -11.27
CA GLN A 898 33.01 -57.48 -11.80
C GLN A 898 33.21 -57.95 -13.25
N THR A 899 33.40 -56.98 -14.16
CA THR A 899 34.14 -57.24 -15.41
C THR A 899 35.24 -56.19 -15.60
N THR A 900 36.46 -56.73 -15.67
CA THR A 900 37.65 -56.26 -16.40
C THR A 900 38.19 -54.84 -16.15
N HIS A 901 39.20 -54.77 -15.28
CA HIS A 901 40.12 -53.64 -15.17
C HIS A 901 40.95 -53.43 -16.47
N TYR A 902 40.60 -52.44 -17.28
CA TYR A 902 41.52 -51.85 -18.25
C TYR A 902 42.39 -50.78 -17.56
N ARG A 903 43.69 -51.08 -17.42
CA ARG A 903 44.72 -50.17 -16.90
C ARG A 903 45.02 -49.10 -17.98
N ARG A 904 44.33 -47.96 -17.95
CA ARG A 904 44.65 -46.80 -18.82
C ARG A 904 45.97 -46.14 -18.36
N LYS A 905 46.87 -45.90 -19.32
CA LYS A 905 48.11 -45.11 -19.14
C LYS A 905 47.76 -43.71 -18.59
N ARG A 906 48.30 -43.33 -17.43
CA ARG A 906 48.13 -41.99 -16.84
C ARG A 906 48.69 -40.92 -17.77
N SER A 907 47.87 -39.94 -18.16
CA SER A 907 48.35 -38.72 -18.81
C SER A 907 48.97 -37.79 -17.75
N ALA A 908 50.01 -37.02 -18.11
CA ALA A 908 50.64 -36.09 -17.16
C ALA A 908 49.66 -35.00 -16.71
N ASN A 909 49.69 -34.68 -15.41
CA ASN A 909 48.83 -33.68 -14.76
C ASN A 909 48.92 -32.30 -15.43
N TYR A 910 47.80 -31.59 -15.48
CA TYR A 910 47.69 -30.26 -16.10
C TYR A 910 48.38 -29.16 -15.27
N VAL A 911 48.28 -29.21 -13.94
CA VAL A 911 48.96 -28.31 -13.00
C VAL A 911 49.87 -29.10 -12.06
N VAL A 912 51.11 -28.65 -11.86
CA VAL A 912 52.11 -29.35 -11.03
C VAL A 912 51.82 -29.13 -9.54
N PRO A 913 51.68 -30.19 -8.73
CA PRO A 913 51.45 -30.06 -7.29
C PRO A 913 52.70 -29.58 -6.54
N HIS A 914 52.48 -28.72 -5.54
CA HIS A 914 53.54 -28.18 -4.69
C HIS A 914 53.42 -28.75 -3.26
N ASN A 915 54.56 -28.97 -2.60
CA ASN A 915 54.59 -29.51 -1.24
C ASN A 915 54.59 -28.37 -0.22
N ILE A 916 53.60 -28.33 0.68
CA ILE A 916 53.57 -27.42 1.82
C ILE A 916 53.88 -28.20 3.11
N THR A 917 54.77 -27.66 3.93
CA THR A 917 55.03 -28.15 5.29
C THR A 917 54.11 -27.45 6.29
N GLU A 918 53.22 -28.20 6.92
CA GLU A 918 52.33 -27.72 7.98
C GLU A 918 53.13 -27.42 9.27
N ARG A 919 52.59 -26.62 10.21
CA ARG A 919 53.27 -26.26 11.49
C ARG A 919 53.67 -27.48 12.36
N GLY A 920 53.22 -28.69 12.03
CA GLY A 920 53.60 -29.97 12.64
C GLY A 920 54.57 -30.85 11.83
N GLY A 921 55.22 -30.32 10.79
CA GLY A 921 56.29 -31.01 10.04
C GLY A 921 55.83 -32.03 8.97
N LYS A 922 54.52 -32.28 8.82
CA LYS A 922 53.98 -33.12 7.74
C LYS A 922 54.03 -32.36 6.40
N LYS A 923 54.60 -32.99 5.38
CA LYS A 923 54.59 -32.49 3.99
C LYS A 923 53.27 -32.90 3.33
N ARG A 924 52.50 -31.91 2.88
CA ARG A 924 51.23 -32.08 2.18
C ARG A 924 51.37 -31.65 0.72
N LYS A 925 50.86 -32.44 -0.22
CA LYS A 925 50.81 -32.13 -1.66
C LYS A 925 49.51 -31.39 -1.97
N ILE A 926 49.61 -30.13 -2.36
CA ILE A 926 48.44 -29.30 -2.68
C ILE A 926 48.56 -28.65 -4.06
N VAL A 927 47.41 -28.29 -4.62
CA VAL A 927 47.30 -27.48 -5.86
C VAL A 927 46.32 -26.34 -5.60
N ILE A 928 46.68 -25.13 -6.03
CA ILE A 928 45.79 -23.97 -6.04
C ILE A 928 45.41 -23.70 -7.49
N MET A 929 44.10 -23.62 -7.76
CA MET A 929 43.51 -23.35 -9.06
C MET A 929 42.81 -22.00 -9.02
N ASP A 930 43.40 -21.00 -9.67
CA ASP A 930 42.86 -19.64 -9.74
C ASP A 930 43.14 -18.96 -11.09
N CYS A 931 42.40 -17.88 -11.36
CA CYS A 931 42.47 -17.15 -12.63
C CYS A 931 43.74 -16.29 -12.74
N TYR A 932 44.24 -15.76 -11.62
CA TYR A 932 45.35 -14.81 -11.61
C TYR A 932 46.70 -15.49 -11.83
N SER A 933 46.87 -16.71 -11.30
CA SER A 933 48.06 -17.55 -11.49
C SER A 933 48.06 -18.30 -12.83
N GLY A 934 46.98 -18.19 -13.63
CA GLY A 934 46.85 -18.86 -14.93
C GLY A 934 46.71 -20.39 -14.84
N THR A 935 46.45 -20.92 -13.64
CA THR A 935 46.27 -22.36 -13.36
C THR A 935 44.86 -22.84 -13.72
N ALA A 936 43.88 -21.94 -13.79
CA ALA A 936 42.55 -22.18 -14.33
C ALA A 936 42.26 -21.26 -15.52
N LYS A 937 41.51 -21.76 -16.51
CA LYS A 937 40.88 -20.97 -17.57
C LYS A 937 39.54 -20.47 -17.05
N CYS A 938 39.40 -19.15 -16.96
CA CYS A 938 38.27 -18.50 -16.32
C CYS A 938 37.33 -17.82 -17.30
N ILE A 939 36.10 -17.61 -16.84
CA ILE A 939 35.09 -16.78 -17.48
C ILE A 939 34.77 -15.60 -16.59
N ASP A 940 34.38 -14.49 -17.20
CA ASP A 940 34.03 -13.27 -16.47
C ASP A 940 32.51 -13.20 -16.31
N ILE A 941 32.06 -13.03 -15.08
CA ILE A 941 30.66 -12.87 -14.71
C ILE A 941 30.47 -11.42 -14.31
N SER A 942 29.58 -10.69 -14.99
CA SER A 942 29.27 -9.30 -14.69
C SER A 942 27.88 -9.21 -14.07
N CYS A 943 27.79 -8.77 -12.83
CA CYS A 943 26.53 -8.50 -12.14
C CYS A 943 26.34 -6.99 -11.97
N THR A 944 25.21 -6.46 -12.42
CA THR A 944 24.87 -5.04 -12.25
C THR A 944 23.74 -4.92 -11.25
N ILE A 945 24.00 -4.22 -10.13
CA ILE A 945 23.04 -3.88 -9.09
C ILE A 945 22.54 -2.46 -9.37
N ARG A 946 21.27 -2.31 -9.73
CA ARG A 946 20.69 -1.02 -10.15
C ARG A 946 20.67 0.00 -9.03
N LYS A 947 20.32 -0.43 -7.82
CA LYS A 947 20.26 0.42 -6.62
C LYS A 947 20.63 -0.38 -5.38
N LEU A 948 21.60 0.14 -4.62
CA LEU A 948 22.01 -0.38 -3.31
C LEU A 948 21.83 0.70 -2.26
N THR A 949 20.80 0.57 -1.43
CA THR A 949 20.44 1.56 -0.41
C THR A 949 21.46 1.62 0.73
N LYS A 950 21.52 2.75 1.43
CA LYS A 950 22.38 2.92 2.63
C LYS A 950 22.13 1.82 3.67
N GLU A 951 23.21 1.33 4.28
CA GLU A 951 23.21 0.28 5.33
C GLU A 951 22.57 -1.05 4.90
N ASN A 952 22.31 -1.20 3.60
CA ASN A 952 21.77 -2.42 3.03
C ASN A 952 22.89 -3.23 2.35
N GLN A 953 22.58 -4.50 2.09
CA GLN A 953 23.53 -5.47 1.56
C GLN A 953 22.92 -6.24 0.38
N ALA A 954 23.72 -6.47 -0.66
CA ALA A 954 23.37 -7.33 -1.79
C ALA A 954 24.22 -8.61 -1.74
N GLU A 955 23.60 -9.76 -2.03
CA GLU A 955 24.27 -11.06 -2.08
C GLU A 955 24.18 -11.67 -3.48
N ILE A 956 25.30 -12.17 -4.01
CA ILE A 956 25.38 -12.87 -5.29
C ILE A 956 25.75 -14.32 -5.02
N ASP A 957 24.86 -15.24 -5.36
CA ASP A 957 25.08 -16.68 -5.25
C ASP A 957 25.39 -17.28 -6.62
N ILE A 958 26.54 -17.95 -6.71
CA ILE A 958 26.96 -18.72 -7.87
C ILE A 958 26.88 -20.20 -7.51
N LYS A 959 25.99 -20.93 -8.20
CA LYS A 959 25.75 -22.36 -8.02
C LYS A 959 26.48 -23.16 -9.11
N SER A 960 27.30 -24.10 -8.68
CA SER A 960 28.14 -24.91 -9.56
C SER A 960 28.33 -26.32 -9.01
N ARG A 961 28.93 -27.21 -9.80
CA ARG A 961 29.36 -28.54 -9.37
C ARG A 961 30.84 -28.76 -9.65
N ILE A 962 31.49 -29.45 -8.72
CA ILE A 962 32.87 -29.87 -8.89
C ILE A 962 32.92 -31.05 -9.86
N TRP A 963 33.83 -31.02 -10.84
CA TRP A 963 33.92 -32.08 -11.84
C TRP A 963 34.78 -33.24 -11.33
N ASN A 964 34.14 -34.27 -10.76
CA ASN A 964 34.82 -35.38 -10.09
C ASN A 964 35.79 -36.13 -11.03
N SER A 965 35.38 -36.40 -12.28
CA SER A 965 36.22 -37.13 -13.24
C SER A 965 37.59 -36.48 -13.48
N THR A 966 37.66 -35.14 -13.52
CA THR A 966 38.92 -34.40 -13.74
C THR A 966 39.81 -34.54 -12.52
N LEU A 967 39.25 -34.40 -11.32
CA LEU A 967 40.00 -34.43 -10.07
C LEU A 967 40.45 -35.86 -9.71
N VAL A 968 39.64 -36.87 -9.97
CA VAL A 968 40.00 -38.28 -9.74
C VAL A 968 41.08 -38.76 -10.72
N GLU A 969 40.98 -38.38 -11.99
CA GLU A 969 41.94 -38.79 -13.02
C GLU A 969 43.33 -38.18 -12.78
N ASP A 970 43.40 -36.87 -12.56
CA ASP A 970 44.68 -36.13 -12.56
C ASP A 970 45.18 -35.80 -11.14
N TYR A 971 44.31 -35.76 -10.13
CA TYR A 971 44.63 -35.24 -8.79
C TYR A 971 44.28 -36.19 -7.63
N SER A 972 44.11 -37.49 -7.87
CA SER A 972 43.81 -38.51 -6.84
C SER A 972 44.92 -38.72 -5.79
N ASN A 973 46.17 -38.32 -6.04
CA ASN A 973 47.29 -38.51 -5.12
C ASN A 973 47.66 -37.24 -4.31
N LEU A 974 46.76 -36.25 -4.25
CA LEU A 974 46.95 -35.02 -3.48
C LEU A 974 46.33 -35.13 -2.09
N ASP A 975 46.76 -34.27 -1.17
CA ASP A 975 46.07 -34.15 0.12
C ASP A 975 44.79 -33.33 -0.02
N TRP A 976 44.81 -32.24 -0.80
CA TRP A 976 43.62 -31.47 -1.21
C TRP A 976 43.91 -30.52 -2.38
N VAL A 977 42.85 -30.03 -3.01
CA VAL A 977 42.84 -29.00 -4.07
C VAL A 977 42.12 -27.76 -3.56
N VAL A 978 42.69 -26.57 -3.79
CA VAL A 978 42.08 -25.28 -3.48
C VAL A 978 41.63 -24.61 -4.78
N ILE A 979 40.36 -24.26 -4.88
CA ILE A 979 39.78 -23.57 -6.04
C ILE A 979 39.33 -22.17 -5.60
N ARG A 980 39.85 -21.12 -6.25
CA ARG A 980 39.61 -19.73 -5.86
C ARG A 980 38.96 -18.94 -7.00
N SER A 981 37.88 -18.23 -6.67
CA SER A 981 37.27 -17.22 -7.54
C SER A 981 37.43 -15.83 -6.90
N THR A 982 37.46 -14.77 -7.69
CA THR A 982 37.64 -13.39 -7.19
C THR A 982 36.61 -12.43 -7.76
N ALA A 983 36.08 -11.55 -6.92
CA ALA A 983 35.11 -10.52 -7.29
C ALA A 983 35.66 -9.11 -7.06
N THR A 984 35.39 -8.20 -7.99
CA THR A 984 35.75 -6.78 -7.95
C THR A 984 34.52 -5.89 -8.12
N VAL A 985 34.38 -4.84 -7.32
CA VAL A 985 33.24 -3.91 -7.34
C VAL A 985 33.66 -2.54 -7.88
N ASP A 986 32.88 -2.02 -8.82
CA ASP A 986 33.04 -0.69 -9.42
C ASP A 986 31.69 0.05 -9.49
N ILE A 987 31.71 1.39 -9.56
CA ILE A 987 30.52 2.23 -9.64
C ILE A 987 30.54 2.98 -10.98
N GLU A 988 29.55 2.75 -11.85
CA GLU A 988 29.50 3.40 -13.17
C GLU A 988 29.14 4.90 -13.09
N ASP A 989 28.46 5.34 -12.04
CA ASP A 989 28.07 6.74 -11.84
C ASP A 989 29.26 7.61 -11.41
N LYS A 990 29.73 8.44 -12.36
CA LYS A 990 30.83 9.40 -12.18
C LYS A 990 30.52 10.54 -11.20
N SER A 991 29.29 10.67 -10.71
CA SER A 991 28.94 11.65 -9.68
C SER A 991 29.45 11.28 -8.29
N PHE A 992 29.88 10.03 -8.10
CA PHE A 992 30.46 9.52 -6.86
C PHE A 992 31.98 9.41 -6.94
N ASN A 993 32.66 9.89 -5.90
CA ASN A 993 34.06 9.55 -5.65
C ASN A 993 34.14 8.38 -4.66
N ILE A 994 34.93 7.35 -4.97
CA ILE A 994 35.12 6.18 -4.10
C ILE A 994 36.06 6.53 -2.95
N SER A 995 35.64 6.27 -1.71
CA SER A 995 36.47 6.44 -0.52
C SER A 995 37.64 5.46 -0.52
N SER A 996 38.84 5.93 -0.14
CA SER A 996 40.05 5.11 0.02
C SER A 996 39.94 4.02 1.11
N GLU A 997 38.91 4.06 1.96
CA GLU A 997 38.62 3.03 2.97
C GLU A 997 37.74 1.88 2.43
N SER A 998 37.25 1.99 1.19
CA SER A 998 36.38 0.96 0.61
C SER A 998 37.18 -0.27 0.20
N ILE A 999 36.67 -1.46 0.51
CA ILE A 999 37.24 -2.73 0.02
C ILE A 999 36.55 -3.05 -1.29
N THR A 1000 37.30 -3.05 -2.40
CA THR A 1000 36.77 -3.22 -3.76
C THR A 1000 36.99 -4.61 -4.34
N GLU A 1001 37.84 -5.46 -3.73
CA GLU A 1001 38.16 -6.80 -4.23
C GLU A 1001 38.17 -7.85 -3.10
N PHE A 1002 37.62 -9.05 -3.36
CA PHE A 1002 37.64 -10.18 -2.44
C PHE A 1002 37.64 -11.54 -3.16
N SER A 1003 38.33 -12.54 -2.60
CA SER A 1003 38.41 -13.90 -3.15
C SER A 1003 37.74 -14.95 -2.25
N ALA A 1004 36.89 -15.80 -2.84
CA ALA A 1004 36.26 -16.93 -2.16
C ALA A 1004 36.95 -18.26 -2.54
N GLU A 1005 37.17 -19.15 -1.55
CA GLU A 1005 37.99 -20.36 -1.68
C GLU A 1005 37.23 -21.64 -1.29
N THR A 1006 37.21 -22.62 -2.20
CA THR A 1006 36.69 -23.97 -1.97
C THR A 1006 37.85 -24.96 -1.82
N ILE A 1007 37.82 -25.81 -0.79
CA ILE A 1007 38.81 -26.86 -0.55
C ILE A 1007 38.17 -28.24 -0.80
N ALA A 1008 38.78 -29.04 -1.67
CA ALA A 1008 38.31 -30.36 -2.06
C ALA A 1008 39.35 -31.45 -1.74
N TYR A 1009 38.92 -32.54 -1.10
CA TYR A 1009 39.74 -33.67 -0.64
C TYR A 1009 39.42 -34.94 -1.45
N PRO A 1010 40.38 -35.82 -1.76
CA PRO A 1010 40.07 -37.11 -2.37
C PRO A 1010 39.43 -38.08 -1.36
N GLU A 1011 38.44 -38.86 -1.81
CA GLU A 1011 37.80 -39.89 -1.01
C GLU A 1011 38.75 -41.08 -0.74
N ILE A 1012 38.95 -41.42 0.53
CA ILE A 1012 39.85 -42.51 0.93
C ILE A 1012 39.09 -43.83 0.80
N VAL A 1013 39.42 -44.64 -0.21
CA VAL A 1013 38.99 -46.05 -0.24
C VAL A 1013 39.68 -46.76 0.92
N SER A 1014 38.94 -47.07 1.98
CA SER A 1014 39.42 -47.93 3.06
C SER A 1014 39.65 -49.33 2.47
N GLY A 1015 40.91 -49.65 2.18
CA GLY A 1015 41.32 -51.01 1.88
C GLY A 1015 41.01 -51.89 3.09
N ASP A 1016 40.41 -53.05 2.82
CA ASP A 1016 40.08 -54.08 3.80
C ASP A 1016 41.22 -54.27 4.80
N THR A 1017 41.00 -53.85 6.04
CA THR A 1017 41.85 -54.27 7.15
C THR A 1017 41.30 -55.60 7.61
N GLU A 1018 41.95 -56.69 7.22
CA GLU A 1018 41.68 -58.02 7.75
C GLU A 1018 41.64 -57.96 9.29
N LEU A 1019 40.47 -58.25 9.86
CA LEU A 1019 40.26 -58.23 11.31
C LEU A 1019 41.22 -59.23 11.98
N ASN A 1020 42.11 -58.75 12.84
CA ASN A 1020 43.01 -59.58 13.62
C ASN A 1020 42.28 -60.14 14.86
N TRP A 1021 41.69 -61.33 14.72
CA TRP A 1021 40.90 -62.04 15.75
C TRP A 1021 41.61 -62.18 17.11
N VAL A 1022 42.95 -62.13 17.12
CA VAL A 1022 43.77 -62.21 18.34
C VAL A 1022 43.55 -61.00 19.26
N VAL A 1023 43.31 -59.81 18.70
CA VAL A 1023 43.10 -58.57 19.48
C VAL A 1023 41.72 -58.58 20.15
N ILE A 1024 40.70 -59.07 19.45
CA ILE A 1024 39.33 -59.18 19.99
C ILE A 1024 39.28 -60.26 21.08
N GLY A 1025 39.93 -61.41 20.85
CA GLY A 1025 40.07 -62.45 21.87
C GLY A 1025 40.78 -61.93 23.14
N GLY A 1026 41.86 -61.16 22.96
CA GLY A 1026 42.59 -60.53 24.07
C GLY A 1026 41.74 -59.55 24.89
N ALA A 1027 40.95 -58.70 24.23
CA ALA A 1027 40.09 -57.73 24.91
C ALA A 1027 38.98 -58.41 25.74
N VAL A 1028 38.40 -59.50 25.23
CA VAL A 1028 37.37 -60.27 25.95
C VAL A 1028 37.96 -60.94 27.19
N PHE A 1029 39.14 -61.57 27.09
CA PHE A 1029 39.79 -62.20 28.25
C PHE A 1029 40.18 -61.19 29.34
N VAL A 1030 40.71 -60.02 28.94
CA VAL A 1030 41.05 -58.94 29.89
C VAL A 1030 39.79 -58.38 30.56
N GLY A 1031 38.71 -58.16 29.80
CA GLY A 1031 37.44 -57.69 30.34
C GLY A 1031 36.82 -58.66 31.35
N LEU A 1032 36.88 -59.97 31.07
CA LEU A 1032 36.33 -60.99 31.95
C LEU A 1032 37.15 -61.12 33.26
N PHE A 1033 38.47 -60.98 33.17
CA PHE A 1033 39.34 -60.96 34.34
C PHE A 1033 39.09 -59.73 35.24
N LEU A 1034 38.87 -58.57 34.63
CA LEU A 1034 38.56 -57.32 35.34
C LEU A 1034 37.20 -57.42 36.04
N LEU A 1035 36.20 -58.03 35.38
CA LEU A 1035 34.88 -58.27 35.97
C LEU A 1035 34.95 -59.16 37.22
N ILE A 1036 35.69 -60.28 37.15
CA ILE A 1036 35.86 -61.19 38.29
C ILE A 1036 36.56 -60.49 39.46
N PHE A 1037 37.58 -59.69 39.17
CA PHE A 1037 38.28 -58.90 40.18
C PHE A 1037 37.34 -57.88 40.86
N LEU A 1038 36.47 -57.23 40.08
CA LEU A 1038 35.51 -56.25 40.58
C LEU A 1038 34.42 -56.90 41.44
N ILE A 1039 33.94 -58.09 41.06
CA ILE A 1039 33.02 -58.90 41.88
C ILE A 1039 33.67 -59.30 43.21
N PHE A 1040 34.95 -59.69 43.20
CA PHE A 1040 35.69 -60.03 44.41
C PHE A 1040 35.82 -58.83 45.36
N ILE A 1041 36.12 -57.64 44.82
CA ILE A 1041 36.15 -56.38 45.60
C ILE A 1041 34.77 -56.09 46.19
N LEU A 1042 33.70 -56.16 45.39
CA LEU A 1042 32.33 -55.89 45.86
C LEU A 1042 31.88 -56.89 46.94
N TYR A 1043 32.30 -58.15 46.84
CA TYR A 1043 32.06 -59.17 47.87
C TYR A 1043 32.82 -58.84 49.18
N LYS A 1044 34.11 -58.48 49.10
CA LYS A 1044 34.94 -58.07 50.24
C LYS A 1044 34.44 -56.78 50.91
N CYS A 1045 33.87 -55.87 50.13
CA CYS A 1045 33.26 -54.62 50.61
C CYS A 1045 31.83 -54.81 51.17
N GLY A 1046 31.34 -56.06 51.30
CA GLY A 1046 30.08 -56.34 51.97
C GLY A 1046 28.83 -55.90 51.19
N PHE A 1047 28.97 -55.55 49.91
CA PHE A 1047 27.91 -55.02 49.06
C PHE A 1047 26.69 -55.95 48.93
N PHE A 1048 26.90 -57.27 49.05
CA PHE A 1048 25.82 -58.26 48.92
C PHE A 1048 25.07 -58.59 50.23
N LYS A 1049 25.35 -57.90 51.34
CA LYS A 1049 24.61 -58.08 52.60
C LYS A 1049 23.53 -57.02 52.76
N ARG A 1050 22.29 -57.31 52.34
CA ARG A 1050 21.13 -56.45 52.58
C ARG A 1050 20.50 -56.70 53.96
N LYS A 1051 20.34 -55.64 54.76
CA LYS A 1051 19.29 -55.54 55.80
C LYS A 1051 18.06 -54.88 55.16
N ARG A 1052 16.91 -55.54 55.22
CA ARG A 1052 15.60 -54.90 54.98
C ARG A 1052 15.04 -54.42 56.33
N VAL A 1053 14.32 -53.29 56.32
CA VAL A 1053 12.92 -53.14 56.79
C VAL A 1053 12.59 -51.66 57.08
N SER A 1054 11.67 -51.15 56.24
CA SER A 1054 10.45 -50.34 56.48
C SER A 1054 10.44 -48.93 57.10
N LYS A 1055 9.45 -48.17 56.57
CA LYS A 1055 8.78 -46.93 57.07
C LYS A 1055 9.69 -45.69 57.03
N ASP A 1056 9.32 -44.54 56.50
CA ASP A 1056 8.02 -43.92 56.26
C ASP A 1056 8.22 -42.72 55.29
N PRO A 1057 7.14 -42.02 54.86
CA PRO A 1057 7.04 -41.32 53.59
C PRO A 1057 7.33 -39.84 53.74
N THR A 1058 7.91 -39.22 52.71
CA THR A 1058 7.61 -37.83 52.34
C THR A 1058 8.32 -37.46 51.05
N LEU A 1059 7.53 -36.85 50.16
CA LEU A 1059 7.89 -35.94 49.09
C LEU A 1059 8.30 -36.47 47.71
N SER A 1060 7.42 -36.08 46.78
CA SER A 1060 7.61 -35.63 45.40
C SER A 1060 7.37 -36.70 44.33
N GLY A 1061 6.35 -36.60 43.47
CA GLY A 1061 5.48 -35.46 43.14
C GLY A 1061 5.44 -35.34 41.63
N ASN A 1062 4.50 -36.08 41.01
CA ASN A 1062 4.35 -36.29 39.58
C ASN A 1062 4.00 -35.02 38.78
N LEU A 1063 4.59 -34.91 37.59
CA LEU A 1063 4.06 -34.14 36.46
C LEU A 1063 2.84 -34.88 35.87
N GLN A 1064 1.70 -34.20 35.83
CA GLN A 1064 0.44 -34.74 35.32
C GLN A 1064 0.07 -34.08 33.98
N LYS A 1065 -0.17 -34.91 32.96
CA LYS A 1065 -0.91 -34.58 31.73
C LYS A 1065 -2.40 -34.37 32.04
N LYS A 1066 -3.07 -33.50 31.28
CA LYS A 1066 -4.53 -33.44 31.14
C LYS A 1066 -4.84 -32.98 29.71
N GLY A 1067 -5.77 -33.58 28.96
CA GLY A 1067 -6.64 -34.73 29.26
C GLY A 1067 -7.47 -35.11 28.03
N GLU A 1068 -8.32 -36.14 28.18
CA GLU A 1068 -9.54 -36.30 27.39
C GLU A 1068 -10.49 -37.33 28.04
N ALA A 1069 -11.77 -36.94 28.07
CA ALA A 1069 -13.00 -37.71 27.90
C ALA A 1069 -13.33 -38.98 28.74
N ASP A 1070 -14.54 -38.90 29.31
CA ASP A 1070 -15.63 -39.89 29.33
C ASP A 1070 -15.92 -40.82 30.53
N HIS A 1071 -16.89 -40.33 31.33
CA HIS A 1071 -18.25 -40.90 31.49
C HIS A 1071 -18.44 -42.27 32.19
N LEU A 1072 -19.08 -42.27 33.38
CA LEU A 1072 -20.48 -42.73 33.62
C LEU A 1072 -20.77 -43.19 35.09
N LEU A 1073 -21.83 -42.56 35.65
CA LEU A 1073 -22.79 -43.04 36.68
C LEU A 1073 -22.26 -43.17 38.12
N LYS A 1074 -22.88 -42.64 39.18
CA LYS A 1074 -24.12 -41.86 39.39
C LYS A 1074 -24.06 -41.36 40.85
N GLU A 1075 -24.11 -40.06 41.08
CA GLU A 1075 -24.81 -39.33 42.17
C GLU A 1075 -24.53 -37.83 42.05
#